data_AF-A0A413YH62-F1
#
_entry.id   AF-A0A413YH62-F1
#
_cell.length_a   1.000
_cell.length_b   1.000
_cell.length_c   1.000
_cell.angle_alpha   90.00
_cell.angle_beta   90.00
_cell.angle_gamma   90.00
#
_symmetry.space_group_name_H-M   'P 1'
#
loop_
_entity.id
_entity.type
_entity.pdbx_description
1 polymer ?
#
loop_
_entity_poly.entity_id
_entity_poly.type
_entity_poly.pdbx_seq_one_letter_code
_entity_poly.pdbx_strand_id
1 'polypeptide(L)'
;MEHFGIVRVKGKEIDLGRNRKVVKSIKTLSQFGLITFSRTIRFKSTEYVVSFFKPVTEMKNMYNLGNELLIVCCPDGMNDFKSRTKDFIDYMLITNNEFKNRLDKVTCFLVDGDLEIVNKVKEDRIENPDSRLIVPFSISELNETFTKIQLSNRMREFLYERDLFGIAVPLKNDILFFGKDRTDIISELYGRYKQGEEGGLFGLRRIGKTSILNLLKLRIAEAKGVAVYFDCSSGHHLRWNEFLMFIVKTILEEYSKEKTENGNVVFKSKLNIEINEERYSAKNTTQSFIHDIERIYNALNQKRILLILDEIESISFTTSPSKWWREEEDALYFWQVIRTLIQMNSDYLSFVIAGVNPMCVEMQSIKKYDNPIFGMVNPIYTTLFEYKDIKNMVSSIGGRLGISFEDEVYAKMMEDYGGHPFLIRQVCSRINSDLNAEHVERPTVVSRYNYSLKCEEYKQAMTSVIEQILGVIENYYPQEFELLKKLALDGRNAFKKEIALGNKGIQHLIGYCIIEKEEGEYFIRIKSIEEYIKSKFIYDVTLTEQKDIRARINVRRENIEEKLREHIFFMLKMKYGKKAKEELIKLVEKTTTDKNQRIKMVNAPSLEKAIEELYLSQIKDIIDKNWKNFEAIFSDKARFISYMDILNRSRNAGAHVRSVSQEDEVMYNVAFEYFENALMEN
;
A
#
# COMPACT_ATOMS: atom_id res chain seq x y z
N MET A 1 3.85 -3.03 44.31
CA MET A 1 2.71 -3.85 44.78
C MET A 1 1.73 -3.96 43.63
N GLU A 2 1.49 -5.16 43.13
CA GLU A 2 0.45 -5.37 42.13
C GLU A 2 -0.91 -5.15 42.82
N HIS A 3 -1.71 -4.25 42.24
CA HIS A 3 -3.04 -3.97 42.76
C HIS A 3 -4.04 -4.91 42.09
N PHE A 4 -4.70 -5.74 42.90
CA PHE A 4 -5.82 -6.59 42.49
C PHE A 4 -7.09 -6.09 43.18
N GLY A 5 -8.25 -6.46 42.63
CA GLY A 5 -9.56 -6.21 43.23
C GLY A 5 -10.25 -4.97 42.69
N ILE A 6 -11.03 -4.30 43.53
CA ILE A 6 -11.87 -3.17 43.13
C ILE A 6 -11.41 -1.93 43.89
N VAL A 7 -11.24 -0.80 43.19
CA VAL A 7 -10.83 0.47 43.80
C VAL A 7 -11.83 0.91 44.87
N ARG A 8 -11.30 1.42 45.98
CA ARG A 8 -12.09 2.04 47.05
C ARG A 8 -11.98 3.56 47.00
N VAL A 9 -13.12 4.25 46.97
CA VAL A 9 -13.23 5.70 47.05
C VAL A 9 -13.84 6.06 48.41
N LYS A 10 -13.14 6.85 49.21
CA LYS A 10 -13.54 7.20 50.60
C LYS A 10 -13.87 5.97 51.46
N GLY A 11 -13.09 4.89 51.30
CA GLY A 11 -13.24 3.65 52.08
C GLY A 11 -14.32 2.68 51.59
N LYS A 12 -15.11 3.02 50.57
CA LYS A 12 -16.12 2.13 49.96
C LYS A 12 -15.69 1.69 48.57
N GLU A 13 -15.95 0.43 48.21
CA GLU A 13 -15.77 -0.06 46.84
C GLU A 13 -16.65 0.74 45.86
N ILE A 14 -16.13 0.95 44.64
CA ILE A 14 -16.92 1.58 43.58
C ILE A 14 -18.15 0.73 43.22
N ASP A 15 -19.24 1.39 42.84
CA ASP A 15 -20.48 0.71 42.46
C ASP A 15 -20.31 0.00 41.11
N LEU A 16 -20.51 -1.32 41.11
CA LEU A 16 -20.43 -2.17 39.91
C LEU A 16 -21.78 -2.30 39.18
N GLY A 17 -22.80 -1.56 39.62
CA GLY A 17 -24.14 -1.57 39.04
C GLY A 17 -25.09 -2.57 39.69
N ARG A 18 -26.30 -2.69 39.13
CA ARG A 18 -27.42 -3.40 39.77
C ARG A 18 -27.60 -4.86 39.34
N ASN A 19 -27.07 -5.26 38.18
CA ASN A 19 -27.25 -6.61 37.67
C ASN A 19 -26.31 -7.60 38.39
N ARG A 20 -26.86 -8.46 39.26
CA ARG A 20 -26.09 -9.40 40.08
C ARG A 20 -25.18 -10.33 39.28
N LYS A 21 -25.60 -10.79 38.10
CA LYS A 21 -24.81 -11.70 37.26
C LYS A 21 -23.57 -10.99 36.71
N VAL A 22 -23.74 -9.76 36.19
CA VAL A 22 -22.66 -8.93 35.66
C VAL A 22 -21.67 -8.52 36.77
N VAL A 23 -22.20 -8.13 37.94
CA VAL A 23 -21.37 -7.78 39.11
C VAL A 23 -20.47 -8.96 39.53
N LYS A 24 -21.01 -10.19 39.52
CA LYS A 24 -20.21 -11.39 39.83
C LYS A 24 -19.10 -11.60 38.78
N SER A 25 -19.39 -11.46 37.49
CA SER A 25 -18.40 -11.58 36.43
C SER A 25 -17.27 -10.54 36.54
N ILE A 26 -17.61 -9.28 36.84
CA ILE A 26 -16.62 -8.21 37.06
C ILE A 26 -15.76 -8.51 38.31
N LYS A 27 -16.37 -9.04 39.38
CA LYS A 27 -15.63 -9.49 40.57
C LYS A 27 -14.65 -10.61 40.25
N THR A 28 -15.02 -11.57 39.40
CA THR A 28 -14.11 -12.61 38.92
C THR A 28 -12.93 -11.98 38.17
N LEU A 29 -13.19 -11.06 37.23
CA LEU A 29 -12.11 -10.36 36.50
C LEU A 29 -11.19 -9.55 37.43
N SER A 30 -11.73 -8.99 38.52
CA SER A 30 -10.95 -8.27 39.53
C SER A 30 -9.92 -9.12 40.28
N GLN A 31 -9.97 -10.45 40.15
CA GLN A 31 -8.94 -11.34 40.70
C GLN A 31 -7.65 -11.31 39.85
N PHE A 32 -7.71 -10.84 38.60
CA PHE A 32 -6.60 -10.83 37.65
C PHE A 32 -6.04 -9.43 37.36
N GLY A 33 -6.63 -8.40 37.96
CA GLY A 33 -6.23 -7.00 37.81
C GLY A 33 -7.10 -6.07 38.67
N LEU A 34 -6.97 -4.76 38.48
CA LEU A 34 -7.69 -3.78 39.29
C LEU A 34 -8.85 -3.16 38.50
N ILE A 35 -10.07 -3.22 39.04
CA ILE A 35 -11.22 -2.49 38.50
C ILE A 35 -11.23 -1.07 39.06
N THR A 36 -11.00 -0.08 38.19
CA THR A 36 -10.76 1.32 38.58
C THR A 36 -11.95 2.24 38.35
N PHE A 37 -12.91 1.80 37.54
CA PHE A 37 -14.11 2.56 37.18
C PHE A 37 -15.22 1.59 36.80
N SER A 38 -16.47 1.97 37.09
CA SER A 38 -17.65 1.26 36.62
C SER A 38 -18.84 2.23 36.52
N ARG A 39 -19.64 2.09 35.46
CA ARG A 39 -20.83 2.91 35.23
C ARG A 39 -21.82 2.20 34.29
N THR A 40 -23.11 2.37 34.53
CA THR A 40 -24.14 2.04 33.54
C THR A 40 -24.33 3.21 32.58
N ILE A 41 -24.17 2.95 31.28
CA ILE A 41 -24.30 3.94 30.21
C ILE A 41 -25.42 3.46 29.28
N ARG A 42 -26.39 4.34 29.03
CA ARG A 42 -27.43 4.09 28.03
C ARG A 42 -26.95 4.61 26.68
N PHE A 43 -26.86 3.74 25.69
CA PHE A 43 -26.53 4.10 24.31
C PHE A 43 -27.68 3.70 23.38
N LYS A 44 -28.27 4.71 22.73
CA LYS A 44 -29.54 4.59 22.01
C LYS A 44 -30.63 4.02 22.97
N SER A 45 -31.33 2.96 22.58
CA SER A 45 -32.28 2.19 23.41
C SER A 45 -31.72 1.08 24.35
N THR A 46 -30.40 0.92 24.51
CA THR A 46 -29.79 -0.22 25.26
C THR A 46 -28.92 0.29 26.40
N GLU A 47 -28.96 -0.39 27.55
CA GLU A 47 -28.11 -0.09 28.69
C GLU A 47 -26.91 -1.05 28.74
N TYR A 48 -25.72 -0.48 28.81
CA TYR A 48 -24.46 -1.19 28.92
C TYR A 48 -23.86 -0.95 30.30
N VAL A 49 -23.36 -2.01 30.94
CA VAL A 49 -22.49 -1.83 32.12
C VAL A 49 -21.06 -1.77 31.61
N VAL A 50 -20.38 -0.67 31.88
CA VAL A 50 -19.01 -0.42 31.46
C VAL A 50 -18.11 -0.44 32.69
N SER A 51 -16.96 -1.11 32.62
CA SER A 51 -15.94 -1.09 33.66
C SER A 51 -14.54 -0.95 33.08
N PHE A 52 -13.60 -0.39 33.83
CA PHE A 52 -12.21 -0.26 33.40
C PHE A 52 -11.33 -1.23 34.18
N PHE A 53 -10.57 -2.03 33.46
CA PHE A 53 -9.68 -3.05 33.99
C PHE A 53 -8.23 -2.64 33.80
N LYS A 54 -7.54 -2.35 34.90
CA LYS A 54 -6.11 -2.09 34.90
C LYS A 54 -5.36 -3.43 35.00
N PRO A 55 -4.69 -3.88 33.92
CA PRO A 55 -3.94 -5.14 33.94
C PRO A 55 -2.73 -5.05 34.88
N VAL A 56 -2.33 -6.18 35.46
CA VAL A 56 -1.06 -6.29 36.18
C VAL A 56 0.13 -6.15 35.23
N THR A 57 1.31 -5.82 35.76
CA THR A 57 2.52 -5.52 34.96
C THR A 57 2.90 -6.69 34.06
N GLU A 58 2.82 -7.92 34.57
CA GLU A 58 3.08 -9.15 33.79
C GLU A 58 2.17 -9.22 32.55
N MET A 59 0.84 -9.12 32.74
CA MET A 59 -0.15 -9.18 31.66
C MET A 59 0.00 -8.00 30.69
N LYS A 60 0.26 -6.80 31.21
CA LYS A 60 0.45 -5.59 30.40
C LYS A 60 1.62 -5.76 29.44
N ASN A 61 2.75 -6.27 29.94
CA ASN A 61 3.95 -6.47 29.14
C ASN A 61 3.78 -7.61 28.12
N MET A 62 3.15 -8.71 28.53
CA MET A 62 3.00 -9.91 27.69
C MET A 62 2.12 -9.70 26.44
N TYR A 63 1.15 -8.80 26.53
CA TYR A 63 0.22 -8.49 25.42
C TYR A 63 0.34 -7.05 24.91
N ASN A 64 1.34 -6.29 25.38
CA ASN A 64 1.52 -4.87 25.10
C ASN A 64 0.23 -4.04 25.25
N LEU A 65 -0.43 -4.19 26.39
CA LEU A 65 -1.72 -3.53 26.68
C LEU A 65 -1.51 -2.08 27.12
N GLY A 66 -2.54 -1.27 26.91
CA GLY A 66 -2.66 0.08 27.42
C GLY A 66 -2.74 0.15 28.95
N ASN A 67 -3.02 1.35 29.46
CA ASN A 67 -3.08 1.56 30.92
C ASN A 67 -4.29 0.89 31.56
N GLU A 68 -5.44 0.94 30.90
CA GLU A 68 -6.69 0.29 31.33
C GLU A 68 -7.40 -0.26 30.10
N LEU A 69 -8.05 -1.41 30.23
CA LEU A 69 -8.90 -2.01 29.20
C LEU A 69 -10.36 -1.64 29.47
N LEU A 70 -11.10 -1.38 28.39
CA LEU A 70 -12.56 -1.28 28.46
C LEU A 70 -13.17 -2.67 28.62
N ILE A 71 -14.00 -2.86 29.64
CA ILE A 71 -14.94 -3.98 29.75
C ILE A 71 -16.32 -3.45 29.36
N VAL A 72 -16.94 -4.05 28.35
CA VAL A 72 -18.34 -3.82 27.99
C VAL A 72 -19.15 -5.05 28.35
N CYS A 73 -20.15 -4.89 29.21
CA CYS A 73 -21.04 -5.96 29.64
C CYS A 73 -22.43 -5.81 29.04
N CYS A 74 -22.91 -6.86 28.38
CA CYS A 74 -24.22 -6.96 27.73
C CYS A 74 -24.99 -8.16 28.31
N PRO A 75 -25.87 -7.96 29.31
CA PRO A 75 -26.54 -9.08 29.96
C PRO A 75 -27.63 -9.75 29.12
N ASP A 76 -28.10 -9.09 28.06
CA ASP A 76 -29.29 -9.50 27.29
C ASP A 76 -28.98 -10.49 26.15
N GLY A 77 -27.78 -11.07 26.11
CA GLY A 77 -27.47 -12.19 25.21
C GLY A 77 -27.29 -11.81 23.74
N MET A 78 -26.96 -10.55 23.45
CA MET A 78 -26.51 -10.15 22.12
C MET A 78 -27.42 -10.53 20.93
N ASN A 79 -28.74 -10.46 21.10
CA ASN A 79 -29.68 -10.67 20.00
C ASN A 79 -29.45 -9.72 18.79
N ASP A 80 -28.77 -8.58 18.99
CA ASP A 80 -28.42 -7.57 17.96
C ASP A 80 -26.89 -7.33 17.81
N PHE A 81 -26.03 -8.33 18.07
CA PHE A 81 -24.57 -8.12 18.18
C PHE A 81 -23.89 -7.42 16.99
N LYS A 82 -24.37 -7.55 15.75
CA LYS A 82 -23.50 -7.26 14.60
C LYS A 82 -23.14 -5.79 14.36
N SER A 83 -23.99 -4.82 14.71
CA SER A 83 -23.67 -3.39 14.49
C SER A 83 -23.61 -2.59 15.78
N ARG A 84 -24.56 -2.78 16.70
CA ARG A 84 -24.79 -1.80 17.75
C ARG A 84 -23.79 -1.85 18.92
N THR A 85 -23.36 -3.05 19.31
CA THR A 85 -22.35 -3.17 20.38
C THR A 85 -21.00 -2.67 19.89
N LYS A 86 -20.68 -2.89 18.61
CA LYS A 86 -19.48 -2.33 17.97
C LYS A 86 -19.54 -0.82 17.88
N ASP A 87 -20.66 -0.25 17.44
CA ASP A 87 -20.89 1.21 17.45
C ASP A 87 -20.67 1.79 18.84
N PHE A 88 -21.15 1.11 19.88
CA PHE A 88 -20.97 1.55 21.27
C PHE A 88 -19.50 1.44 21.73
N ILE A 89 -18.83 0.35 21.40
CA ILE A 89 -17.40 0.15 21.68
C ILE A 89 -16.57 1.26 20.99
N ASP A 90 -16.87 1.58 19.74
CA ASP A 90 -16.21 2.66 18.99
C ASP A 90 -16.55 4.04 19.54
N TYR A 91 -17.81 4.27 19.93
CA TYR A 91 -18.20 5.47 20.65
C TYR A 91 -17.36 5.65 21.92
N MET A 92 -17.20 4.60 22.73
CA MET A 92 -16.47 4.67 23.99
C MET A 92 -14.96 4.86 23.83
N LEU A 93 -14.34 4.23 22.82
CA LEU A 93 -12.89 4.21 22.66
C LEU A 93 -12.34 5.24 21.68
N ILE A 94 -13.16 5.75 20.76
CA ILE A 94 -12.74 6.66 19.69
C ILE A 94 -13.42 8.01 19.85
N THR A 95 -14.75 8.04 19.93
CA THR A 95 -15.55 9.28 19.87
C THR A 95 -15.64 9.99 21.21
N ASN A 96 -15.66 9.24 22.31
CA ASN A 96 -15.86 9.80 23.65
C ASN A 96 -14.56 10.40 24.21
N ASN A 97 -14.53 11.73 24.33
CA ASN A 97 -13.39 12.46 24.87
C ASN A 97 -13.20 12.33 26.39
N GLU A 98 -14.21 11.86 27.14
CA GLU A 98 -14.15 11.74 28.62
C GLU A 98 -13.05 10.76 29.07
N PHE A 99 -12.79 9.71 28.29
CA PHE A 99 -11.87 8.62 28.66
C PHE A 99 -10.73 8.38 27.66
N LYS A 100 -10.58 9.26 26.66
CA LYS A 100 -9.68 9.10 25.49
C LYS A 100 -8.23 8.72 25.83
N ASN A 101 -7.69 9.24 26.94
CA ASN A 101 -6.29 9.03 27.35
C ASN A 101 -6.08 7.89 28.37
N ARG A 102 -7.16 7.27 28.88
CA ARG A 102 -7.06 6.18 29.88
C ARG A 102 -7.09 4.79 29.26
N LEU A 103 -7.93 4.60 28.25
CA LEU A 103 -8.25 3.28 27.72
C LEU A 103 -7.30 2.83 26.62
N ASP A 104 -7.01 1.54 26.59
CA ASP A 104 -6.43 0.86 25.42
C ASP A 104 -7.43 0.94 24.27
N LYS A 105 -6.99 1.54 23.17
CA LYS A 105 -7.84 1.77 22.00
C LYS A 105 -7.89 0.55 21.06
N VAL A 106 -7.01 -0.45 21.22
CA VAL A 106 -6.98 -1.67 20.38
C VAL A 106 -7.64 -2.87 21.03
N THR A 107 -7.50 -3.02 22.34
CA THR A 107 -7.99 -4.22 23.04
C THR A 107 -9.12 -3.87 24.00
N CYS A 108 -10.22 -4.60 23.93
CA CYS A 108 -11.30 -4.52 24.92
C CYS A 108 -11.83 -5.90 25.30
N PHE A 109 -12.43 -5.98 26.49
CA PHE A 109 -13.12 -7.16 26.96
C PHE A 109 -14.62 -6.99 26.72
N LEU A 110 -15.24 -8.04 26.22
CA LEU A 110 -16.67 -8.09 25.99
C LEU A 110 -17.25 -9.21 26.83
N VAL A 111 -18.15 -8.89 27.75
CA VAL A 111 -18.80 -9.86 28.63
C VAL A 111 -20.28 -9.94 28.27
N ASP A 112 -20.74 -11.08 27.76
CA ASP A 112 -22.11 -11.22 27.24
C ASP A 112 -22.90 -12.35 27.90
N GLY A 113 -24.22 -12.20 27.97
CA GLY A 113 -25.13 -13.25 28.44
C GLY A 113 -25.18 -14.50 27.56
N ASP A 114 -24.76 -14.40 26.30
CA ASP A 114 -24.75 -15.48 25.31
C ASP A 114 -23.60 -16.47 25.56
N LEU A 115 -23.93 -17.75 25.54
CA LEU A 115 -22.97 -18.85 25.69
C LEU A 115 -22.06 -18.98 24.47
N GLU A 116 -22.57 -18.64 23.29
CA GLU A 116 -21.86 -18.76 22.01
C GLU A 116 -21.05 -17.51 21.64
N ILE A 117 -20.91 -16.55 22.56
CA ILE A 117 -20.24 -15.27 22.28
C ILE A 117 -18.81 -15.44 21.74
N VAL A 118 -18.08 -16.44 22.24
CA VAL A 118 -16.72 -16.75 21.78
C VAL A 118 -16.73 -17.10 20.29
N ASN A 119 -17.68 -17.93 19.84
CA ASN A 119 -17.83 -18.32 18.44
C ASN A 119 -18.34 -17.15 17.59
N LYS A 120 -19.30 -16.37 18.08
CA LYS A 120 -19.80 -15.18 17.38
C LYS A 120 -18.71 -14.14 17.12
N VAL A 121 -17.81 -13.89 18.08
CA VAL A 121 -16.68 -12.98 17.88
C VAL A 121 -15.63 -13.57 16.92
N LYS A 122 -15.44 -14.90 16.89
CA LYS A 122 -14.57 -15.55 15.90
C LYS A 122 -15.13 -15.44 14.49
N GLU A 123 -16.41 -15.74 14.27
CA GLU A 123 -17.08 -15.59 12.98
C GLU A 123 -17.05 -14.14 12.51
N ASP A 124 -17.37 -13.21 13.42
CA ASP A 124 -17.33 -11.79 13.13
C ASP A 124 -15.93 -11.29 12.75
N ARG A 125 -14.88 -11.86 13.37
CA ARG A 125 -13.49 -11.56 13.01
C ARG A 125 -13.15 -12.04 11.59
N ILE A 126 -13.69 -13.17 11.16
CA ILE A 126 -13.52 -13.67 9.79
C ILE A 126 -14.25 -12.76 8.80
N GLU A 127 -15.48 -12.36 9.11
CA GLU A 127 -16.28 -11.44 8.28
C GLU A 127 -15.70 -10.01 8.26
N ASN A 128 -15.13 -9.54 9.39
CA ASN A 128 -14.65 -8.18 9.60
C ASN A 128 -13.20 -8.18 10.14
N PRO A 129 -12.20 -8.50 9.29
CA PRO A 129 -10.81 -8.65 9.72
C PRO A 129 -10.16 -7.36 10.24
N ASP A 130 -10.72 -6.19 9.93
CA ASP A 130 -10.26 -4.88 10.40
C ASP A 130 -10.83 -4.45 11.77
N SER A 131 -11.73 -5.25 12.37
CA SER A 131 -12.39 -4.94 13.65
C SER A 131 -11.43 -4.86 14.83
N ARG A 132 -11.83 -4.28 15.97
CA ARG A 132 -11.00 -4.16 17.19
C ARG A 132 -10.60 -5.54 17.76
N LEU A 133 -9.53 -5.64 18.55
CA LEU A 133 -9.23 -6.87 19.30
C LEU A 133 -10.21 -7.01 20.47
N ILE A 134 -11.30 -7.73 20.22
CA ILE A 134 -12.30 -8.07 21.24
C ILE A 134 -11.90 -9.40 21.86
N VAL A 135 -11.74 -9.42 23.19
CA VAL A 135 -11.59 -10.64 23.97
C VAL A 135 -12.96 -10.95 24.59
N PRO A 136 -13.73 -11.90 24.04
CA PRO A 136 -15.06 -12.21 24.51
C PRO A 136 -15.02 -13.06 25.77
N PHE A 137 -16.05 -12.92 26.59
CA PHE A 137 -16.35 -13.78 27.72
C PHE A 137 -17.85 -13.96 27.86
N SER A 138 -18.31 -15.15 28.23
CA SER A 138 -19.71 -15.33 28.63
C SER A 138 -19.91 -14.99 30.11
N ILE A 139 -21.10 -14.53 30.49
CA ILE A 139 -21.45 -14.31 31.89
C ILE A 139 -21.45 -15.65 32.65
N SER A 140 -21.81 -16.74 31.98
CA SER A 140 -21.82 -18.08 32.58
C SER A 140 -20.42 -18.53 32.98
N GLU A 141 -19.44 -18.48 32.07
CA GLU A 141 -18.07 -18.96 32.33
C GLU A 141 -17.37 -18.14 33.41
N LEU A 142 -17.59 -16.81 33.45
CA LEU A 142 -16.98 -15.95 34.46
C LEU A 142 -17.65 -16.12 35.84
N ASN A 143 -18.87 -16.65 35.88
CA ASN A 143 -19.60 -16.90 37.12
C ASN A 143 -19.36 -18.29 37.68
N GLU A 144 -18.72 -19.18 36.93
CA GLU A 144 -18.17 -20.45 37.36
C GLU A 144 -16.73 -20.30 37.90
N THR A 145 -16.01 -21.41 38.06
CA THR A 145 -14.60 -21.40 38.48
C THR A 145 -13.74 -20.98 37.30
N PHE A 146 -13.45 -19.68 37.19
CA PHE A 146 -12.58 -19.13 36.15
C PHE A 146 -11.16 -18.89 36.69
N THR A 147 -10.15 -19.43 36.01
CA THR A 147 -8.76 -19.48 36.47
C THR A 147 -7.83 -18.56 35.67
N LYS A 148 -6.64 -18.27 36.22
CA LYS A 148 -5.59 -17.50 35.51
C LYS A 148 -5.19 -18.18 34.19
N ILE A 149 -5.19 -19.52 34.16
CA ILE A 149 -4.87 -20.32 32.96
C ILE A 149 -5.94 -20.12 31.88
N GLN A 150 -7.23 -20.15 32.23
CA GLN A 150 -8.32 -19.91 31.28
C GLN A 150 -8.28 -18.49 30.72
N LEU A 151 -8.00 -17.48 31.56
CA LEU A 151 -7.78 -16.11 31.08
C LEU A 151 -6.61 -16.04 30.09
N SER A 152 -5.47 -16.63 30.44
CA SER A 152 -4.28 -16.64 29.60
C SER A 152 -4.52 -17.31 28.25
N ASN A 153 -5.25 -18.44 28.23
CA ASN A 153 -5.61 -19.14 27.00
C ASN A 153 -6.55 -18.29 26.14
N ARG A 154 -7.58 -17.67 26.75
CA ARG A 154 -8.50 -16.77 26.05
C ARG A 154 -7.79 -15.57 25.45
N MET A 155 -6.87 -14.95 26.20
CA MET A 155 -6.08 -13.83 25.71
C MET A 155 -5.15 -14.25 24.56
N ARG A 156 -4.49 -15.41 24.66
CA ARG A 156 -3.64 -15.95 23.59
C ARG A 156 -4.42 -16.15 22.28
N GLU A 157 -5.55 -16.84 22.37
CA GLU A 157 -6.45 -17.15 21.25
C GLU A 157 -6.93 -15.86 20.55
N PHE A 158 -7.34 -14.84 21.30
CA PHE A 158 -7.90 -13.64 20.70
C PHE A 158 -6.87 -12.55 20.35
N LEU A 159 -5.67 -12.54 20.94
CA LEU A 159 -4.68 -11.48 20.68
C LEU A 159 -3.54 -11.91 19.75
N TYR A 160 -3.06 -13.16 19.82
CA TYR A 160 -1.87 -13.59 19.06
C TYR A 160 -2.21 -14.11 17.65
N GLU A 161 -3.41 -14.64 17.44
CA GLU A 161 -3.79 -15.23 16.15
C GLU A 161 -4.02 -14.19 15.04
N ARG A 162 -4.36 -12.95 15.40
CA ARG A 162 -4.67 -11.92 14.42
C ARG A 162 -3.40 -11.25 13.92
N ASP A 163 -3.15 -11.30 12.62
CA ASP A 163 -2.05 -10.54 12.03
C ASP A 163 -2.36 -9.03 11.95
N LEU A 164 -1.90 -8.30 12.96
CA LEU A 164 -1.99 -6.83 13.01
C LEU A 164 -1.01 -6.12 12.07
N PHE A 165 0.01 -6.81 11.55
CA PHE A 165 0.92 -6.25 10.53
C PHE A 165 0.26 -6.27 9.15
N GLY A 166 -0.51 -7.31 8.84
CA GLY A 166 -1.20 -7.52 7.56
C GLY A 166 -2.37 -6.58 7.26
N ILE A 167 -2.80 -5.72 8.20
CA ILE A 167 -3.88 -4.75 7.96
C ILE A 167 -3.47 -3.82 6.80
N ALA A 168 -4.20 -3.93 5.68
CA ALA A 168 -3.92 -3.23 4.43
C ALA A 168 -4.84 -2.02 4.19
N VAL A 169 -5.91 -1.87 4.97
CA VAL A 169 -6.88 -0.78 4.83
C VAL A 169 -6.32 0.52 5.45
N PRO A 170 -6.56 1.69 4.82
CA PRO A 170 -6.16 2.97 5.39
C PRO A 170 -6.71 3.17 6.80
N LEU A 171 -5.88 3.70 7.70
CA LEU A 171 -6.28 3.93 9.08
C LEU A 171 -7.34 5.03 9.13
N LYS A 172 -8.41 4.77 9.90
CA LYS A 172 -9.50 5.73 10.16
C LYS A 172 -9.30 6.50 11.47
N ASN A 173 -8.33 6.10 12.28
CA ASN A 173 -8.05 6.66 13.60
C ASN A 173 -6.54 6.59 13.92
N ASP A 174 -6.15 7.19 15.05
CA ASP A 174 -4.76 7.37 15.47
C ASP A 174 -4.11 6.12 16.09
N ILE A 175 -4.87 5.03 16.24
CA ILE A 175 -4.54 3.93 17.16
C ILE A 175 -3.32 3.11 16.72
N LEU A 176 -3.12 2.98 15.41
CA LEU A 176 -1.98 2.31 14.79
C LEU A 176 -1.25 3.26 13.83
N PHE A 177 -1.36 4.56 14.09
CA PHE A 177 -0.66 5.57 13.32
C PHE A 177 0.73 5.79 13.90
N PHE A 178 1.75 5.72 13.04
CA PHE A 178 3.16 5.85 13.41
C PHE A 178 3.84 6.85 12.47
N GLY A 179 4.98 7.39 12.90
CA GLY A 179 5.74 8.40 12.15
C GLY A 179 5.55 9.80 12.71
N LYS A 180 6.61 10.36 13.30
CA LYS A 180 6.59 11.75 13.78
C LYS A 180 6.35 12.72 12.63
N ASP A 181 7.13 12.63 11.55
CA ASP A 181 7.04 13.54 10.41
C ASP A 181 5.66 13.53 9.75
N ARG A 182 4.95 12.40 9.81
CA ARG A 182 3.58 12.30 9.29
C ARG A 182 2.59 13.11 10.13
N THR A 183 2.84 13.20 11.43
CA THR A 183 2.07 14.05 12.35
C THR A 183 2.34 15.53 12.06
N ASP A 184 3.58 15.85 11.67
CA ASP A 184 3.97 17.20 11.26
C ASP A 184 3.28 17.56 9.93
N ILE A 185 3.21 16.65 8.95
CA ILE A 185 2.42 16.81 7.71
C ILE A 185 0.94 17.09 8.01
N ILE A 186 0.31 16.32 8.92
CA ILE A 186 -1.09 16.58 9.31
C ILE A 186 -1.23 17.99 9.91
N SER A 187 -0.26 18.41 10.71
CA SER A 187 -0.26 19.74 11.33
C SER A 187 -0.09 20.85 10.30
N GLU A 188 0.77 20.66 9.31
CA GLU A 188 0.97 21.60 8.19
C GLU A 188 -0.30 21.72 7.35
N LEU A 189 -0.89 20.60 6.90
CA LEU A 189 -2.13 20.60 6.12
C LEU A 189 -3.30 21.22 6.89
N TYR A 190 -3.38 20.96 8.21
CA TYR A 190 -4.35 21.61 9.08
C TYR A 190 -4.12 23.13 9.18
N GLY A 191 -2.86 23.57 9.23
CA GLY A 191 -2.48 24.98 9.21
C GLY A 191 -2.92 25.68 7.92
N ARG A 192 -2.64 25.07 6.76
CA ARG A 192 -3.07 25.57 5.44
C ARG A 192 -4.59 25.69 5.35
N TYR A 193 -5.32 24.66 5.80
CA TYR A 193 -6.79 24.72 5.91
C TYR A 193 -7.27 25.92 6.73
N LYS A 194 -6.62 26.23 7.87
CA LYS A 194 -6.99 27.38 8.70
C LYS A 194 -6.71 28.72 8.02
N GLN A 195 -5.64 28.80 7.23
CA GLN A 195 -5.25 30.01 6.51
C GLN A 195 -6.03 30.21 5.20
N GLY A 196 -6.65 29.15 4.68
CA GLY A 196 -7.36 29.18 3.39
C GLY A 196 -6.45 28.91 2.21
N GLU A 197 -5.32 28.25 2.49
CA GLU A 197 -4.31 27.86 1.51
C GLU A 197 -4.53 26.41 1.06
N GLU A 198 -4.01 26.10 -0.11
CA GLU A 198 -4.12 24.80 -0.75
C GLU A 198 -2.98 23.85 -0.34
N GLY A 199 -3.33 22.59 -0.12
CA GLY A 199 -2.38 21.53 0.22
C GLY A 199 -2.15 20.55 -0.92
N GLY A 200 -0.93 20.02 -1.00
CA GLY A 200 -0.59 18.92 -1.90
C GLY A 200 0.15 17.85 -1.12
N LEU A 201 -0.36 16.62 -1.10
CA LEU A 201 0.26 15.48 -0.43
C LEU A 201 0.62 14.39 -1.44
N PHE A 202 1.89 14.29 -1.76
CA PHE A 202 2.39 13.32 -2.74
C PHE A 202 3.29 12.28 -2.06
N GLY A 203 3.50 11.16 -2.73
CA GLY A 203 4.32 10.09 -2.17
C GLY A 203 4.10 8.76 -2.87
N LEU A 204 4.98 7.81 -2.60
CA LEU A 204 4.93 6.47 -3.20
C LEU A 204 3.61 5.74 -2.93
N ARG A 205 3.32 4.74 -3.77
CA ARG A 205 2.16 3.87 -3.58
C ARG A 205 2.28 3.13 -2.25
N ARG A 206 1.17 3.02 -1.51
CA ARG A 206 1.10 2.36 -0.18
C ARG A 206 2.00 2.99 0.90
N ILE A 207 2.51 4.21 0.71
CA ILE A 207 3.33 4.87 1.73
C ILE A 207 2.51 5.31 2.95
N GLY A 208 1.20 5.56 2.80
CA GLY A 208 0.28 5.92 3.89
C GLY A 208 -0.48 7.25 3.75
N LYS A 209 -0.51 7.84 2.54
CA LYS A 209 -1.20 9.12 2.24
C LYS A 209 -2.66 9.14 2.71
N THR A 210 -3.46 8.16 2.30
CA THR A 210 -4.88 8.08 2.69
C THR A 210 -5.08 8.02 4.21
N SER A 211 -4.15 7.42 4.96
CA SER A 211 -4.20 7.41 6.43
C SER A 211 -3.94 8.80 7.02
N ILE A 212 -3.00 9.56 6.44
CA ILE A 212 -2.73 10.97 6.80
C ILE A 212 -3.98 11.82 6.55
N LEU A 213 -4.62 11.65 5.39
CA LEU A 213 -5.83 12.40 5.01
C LEU A 213 -7.04 12.09 5.91
N ASN A 214 -7.24 10.82 6.27
CA ASN A 214 -8.29 10.42 7.21
C ASN A 214 -8.09 11.09 8.58
N LEU A 215 -6.85 11.15 9.07
CA LEU A 215 -6.55 11.82 10.33
C LEU A 215 -6.63 13.34 10.25
N LEU A 216 -6.30 13.94 9.11
CA LEU A 216 -6.56 15.35 8.85
C LEU A 216 -8.06 15.65 8.95
N LYS A 217 -8.91 14.85 8.29
CA LYS A 217 -10.37 14.97 8.37
C LYS A 217 -10.86 14.84 9.81
N LEU A 218 -10.37 13.85 10.55
CA LEU A 218 -10.70 13.65 11.96
C LEU A 218 -10.31 14.87 12.82
N ARG A 219 -9.10 15.39 12.66
CA ARG A 219 -8.60 16.57 13.40
C ARG A 219 -9.43 17.82 13.09
N ILE A 220 -9.84 18.00 11.84
CA ILE A 220 -10.74 19.09 11.45
C ILE A 220 -12.10 18.92 12.12
N ALA A 221 -12.68 17.72 12.12
CA ALA A 221 -13.94 17.44 12.79
C ALA A 221 -13.88 17.68 14.31
N GLU A 222 -12.82 17.24 14.99
CA GLU A 222 -12.58 17.51 16.42
C GLU A 222 -12.51 19.01 16.73
N ALA A 223 -11.93 19.80 15.82
CA ALA A 223 -11.90 21.26 15.89
C ALA A 223 -13.22 21.92 15.43
N LYS A 224 -14.29 21.14 15.24
CA LYS A 224 -15.59 21.56 14.71
C LYS A 224 -15.46 22.27 13.35
N GLY A 225 -14.50 21.91 12.53
CA GLY A 225 -14.36 22.38 11.15
C GLY A 225 -15.21 21.57 10.17
N VAL A 226 -15.01 21.82 8.87
CA VAL A 226 -15.72 21.16 7.78
C VAL A 226 -14.70 20.61 6.78
N ALA A 227 -14.69 19.30 6.61
CA ALA A 227 -13.89 18.61 5.60
C ALA A 227 -14.70 17.48 4.98
N VAL A 228 -14.61 17.32 3.66
CA VAL A 228 -15.23 16.23 2.88
C VAL A 228 -14.15 15.52 2.10
N TYR A 229 -14.24 14.19 2.09
CA TYR A 229 -13.25 13.32 1.45
C TYR A 229 -13.83 12.76 0.16
N PHE A 230 -13.05 12.82 -0.91
CA PHE A 230 -13.37 12.27 -2.22
C PHE A 230 -12.24 11.36 -2.68
N ASP A 231 -12.60 10.12 -3.01
CA ASP A 231 -11.73 9.22 -3.77
C ASP A 231 -11.95 9.49 -5.26
N CYS A 232 -11.02 10.21 -5.90
CA CYS A 232 -11.16 10.58 -7.31
C CYS A 232 -11.15 9.36 -8.25
N SER A 233 -10.66 8.20 -7.81
CA SER A 233 -10.72 6.95 -8.59
C SER A 233 -12.16 6.46 -8.77
N SER A 234 -13.08 6.89 -7.90
CA SER A 234 -14.51 6.66 -8.08
C SER A 234 -15.16 7.68 -9.01
N GLY A 235 -14.56 8.87 -9.19
CA GLY A 235 -15.11 10.00 -9.93
C GLY A 235 -14.68 10.11 -11.40
N HIS A 236 -13.66 9.36 -11.84
CA HIS A 236 -13.10 9.49 -13.19
C HIS A 236 -14.11 9.25 -14.32
N HIS A 237 -15.21 8.54 -14.06
CA HIS A 237 -16.23 8.25 -15.05
C HIS A 237 -17.20 9.44 -15.29
N LEU A 238 -17.17 10.47 -14.44
CA LEU A 238 -17.99 11.67 -14.55
C LEU A 238 -17.29 12.73 -15.41
N ARG A 239 -18.06 13.59 -16.08
CA ARG A 239 -17.55 14.84 -16.67
C ARG A 239 -17.29 15.89 -15.59
N TRP A 240 -16.50 16.92 -15.89
CA TRP A 240 -16.12 17.97 -14.94
C TRP A 240 -17.32 18.62 -14.22
N ASN A 241 -18.41 18.87 -14.94
CA ASN A 241 -19.62 19.50 -14.42
C ASN A 241 -20.43 18.55 -13.53
N GLU A 242 -20.48 17.28 -13.89
CA GLU A 242 -21.12 16.22 -13.11
C GLU A 242 -20.34 15.96 -11.82
N PHE A 243 -19.01 16.02 -11.88
CA PHE A 243 -18.15 15.89 -10.69
C PHE A 243 -18.33 17.07 -9.73
N LEU A 244 -18.44 18.30 -10.22
CA LEU A 244 -18.79 19.47 -9.39
C LEU A 244 -20.18 19.31 -8.74
N MET A 245 -21.15 18.80 -9.49
CA MET A 245 -22.49 18.47 -8.95
C MET A 245 -22.40 17.42 -7.83
N PHE A 246 -21.59 16.37 -8.05
CA PHE A 246 -21.36 15.30 -7.09
C PHE A 246 -20.71 15.81 -5.80
N ILE A 247 -19.75 16.74 -5.90
CA ILE A 247 -19.13 17.40 -4.74
C ILE A 247 -20.20 18.08 -3.88
N VAL A 248 -21.07 18.89 -4.49
CA VAL A 248 -22.13 19.61 -3.76
C VAL A 248 -23.12 18.65 -3.11
N LYS A 249 -23.57 17.61 -3.83
CA LYS A 249 -24.45 16.56 -3.26
C LYS A 249 -23.80 15.89 -2.05
N THR A 250 -22.53 15.52 -2.15
CA THR A 250 -21.80 14.85 -1.08
C THR A 250 -21.68 15.73 0.17
N ILE A 251 -21.37 17.03 0.02
CA ILE A 251 -21.32 17.97 1.15
C ILE A 251 -22.68 18.08 1.84
N LEU A 252 -23.77 18.17 1.07
CA LEU A 252 -25.12 18.24 1.62
C LEU A 252 -25.51 16.96 2.38
N GLU A 253 -25.17 15.80 1.84
CA GLU A 253 -25.44 14.52 2.49
C GLU A 253 -24.64 14.35 3.79
N GLU A 254 -23.34 14.68 3.78
CA GLU A 254 -22.44 14.48 4.91
C GLU A 254 -22.77 15.36 6.13
N TYR A 255 -23.22 16.60 5.90
CA TYR A 255 -23.53 17.56 6.97
C TYR A 255 -25.04 17.69 7.26
N SER A 256 -25.85 16.79 6.69
CA SER A 256 -27.28 16.64 7.00
C SER A 256 -27.49 16.13 8.43
N LYS A 257 -28.63 16.51 9.05
CA LYS A 257 -28.96 16.12 10.44
C LYS A 257 -29.10 14.61 10.64
N GLU A 258 -29.38 13.85 9.57
CA GLU A 258 -29.67 12.41 9.62
C GLU A 258 -28.42 11.53 9.84
N LYS A 259 -27.20 12.04 9.55
CA LYS A 259 -25.93 11.32 9.77
C LYS A 259 -25.18 11.68 11.07
N THR A 260 -25.72 12.60 11.87
CA THR A 260 -24.99 13.20 13.00
C THR A 260 -25.32 12.58 14.36
N GLU A 261 -24.96 11.31 14.54
CA GLU A 261 -24.82 10.73 15.90
C GLU A 261 -23.41 10.97 16.49
N ASN A 262 -22.45 11.47 15.70
CA ASN A 262 -21.02 11.49 16.03
C ASN A 262 -20.41 12.87 16.35
N GLY A 263 -21.23 13.91 16.61
CA GLY A 263 -20.72 15.22 17.07
C GLY A 263 -20.12 16.15 16.01
N ASN A 264 -20.30 15.84 14.72
CA ASN A 264 -19.94 16.74 13.62
C ASN A 264 -20.79 18.02 13.60
N VAL A 265 -20.29 19.05 12.92
CA VAL A 265 -21.10 20.23 12.58
C VAL A 265 -22.31 19.78 11.76
N VAL A 266 -23.47 20.39 11.99
CA VAL A 266 -24.69 20.18 11.20
C VAL A 266 -25.16 21.49 10.60
N PHE A 267 -25.91 21.41 9.49
CA PHE A 267 -26.64 22.56 9.00
C PHE A 267 -27.63 23.08 10.05
N LYS A 268 -27.61 24.40 10.30
CA LYS A 268 -28.53 25.06 11.22
C LYS A 268 -30.01 24.87 10.80
N SER A 269 -30.27 24.91 9.51
CA SER A 269 -31.60 24.79 8.91
C SER A 269 -31.60 23.75 7.79
N LYS A 270 -32.78 23.25 7.40
CA LYS A 270 -32.92 22.38 6.23
C LYS A 270 -32.54 23.18 4.99
N LEU A 271 -31.38 22.88 4.42
CA LEU A 271 -30.90 23.47 3.19
C LEU A 271 -31.65 22.82 2.03
N ASN A 272 -32.52 23.57 1.36
CA ASN A 272 -33.14 23.15 0.11
C ASN A 272 -32.37 23.79 -1.05
N ILE A 273 -31.35 23.08 -1.54
CA ILE A 273 -30.66 23.42 -2.78
C ILE A 273 -31.19 22.46 -3.83
N GLU A 274 -31.81 23.00 -4.88
CA GLU A 274 -32.21 22.19 -6.02
C GLU A 274 -30.97 21.84 -6.83
N ILE A 275 -30.61 20.55 -6.89
CA ILE A 275 -29.46 20.08 -7.66
C ILE A 275 -29.96 19.19 -8.78
N ASN A 276 -29.97 19.72 -9.99
CA ASN A 276 -30.43 19.05 -11.20
C ASN A 276 -29.41 19.24 -12.34
N GLU A 277 -29.58 18.45 -13.40
CA GLU A 277 -28.70 18.45 -14.57
C GLU A 277 -28.73 19.77 -15.36
N GLU A 278 -29.84 20.52 -15.31
CA GLU A 278 -29.96 21.80 -16.00
C GLU A 278 -29.05 22.87 -15.37
N ARG A 279 -29.04 22.95 -14.03
CA ARG A 279 -28.17 23.85 -13.26
C ARG A 279 -26.69 23.50 -13.41
N TYR A 280 -26.38 22.21 -13.53
CA TYR A 280 -25.03 21.68 -13.73
C TYR A 280 -24.76 21.29 -15.19
N SER A 281 -25.42 21.96 -16.14
CA SER A 281 -25.04 21.92 -17.54
C SER A 281 -23.72 22.68 -17.75
N ALA A 282 -22.96 22.33 -18.80
CA ALA A 282 -21.65 22.94 -19.07
C ALA A 282 -21.68 24.50 -19.11
N LYS A 283 -22.82 25.09 -19.49
CA LYS A 283 -23.00 26.56 -19.53
C LYS A 283 -23.24 27.19 -18.16
N ASN A 284 -23.99 26.54 -17.29
CA ASN A 284 -24.48 27.13 -16.04
C ASN A 284 -23.69 26.68 -14.81
N THR A 285 -22.89 25.62 -14.93
CA THR A 285 -22.22 24.95 -13.81
C THR A 285 -21.37 25.89 -12.96
N THR A 286 -20.57 26.76 -13.57
CA THR A 286 -19.70 27.68 -12.82
C THR A 286 -20.49 28.55 -11.86
N GLN A 287 -21.58 29.16 -12.34
CA GLN A 287 -22.44 30.03 -11.53
C GLN A 287 -23.20 29.23 -10.47
N SER A 288 -23.75 28.06 -10.85
CA SER A 288 -24.46 27.18 -9.93
C SER A 288 -23.57 26.71 -8.78
N PHE A 289 -22.34 26.26 -9.09
CA PHE A 289 -21.39 25.75 -8.10
C PHE A 289 -20.97 26.84 -7.11
N ILE A 290 -20.59 28.03 -7.59
CA ILE A 290 -20.20 29.15 -6.73
C ILE A 290 -21.35 29.53 -5.78
N HIS A 291 -22.57 29.65 -6.32
CA HIS A 291 -23.75 30.00 -5.52
C HIS A 291 -24.10 28.91 -4.49
N ASP A 292 -24.02 27.64 -4.87
CA ASP A 292 -24.34 26.53 -3.98
C ASP A 292 -23.32 26.43 -2.83
N ILE A 293 -22.02 26.59 -3.11
CA ILE A 293 -20.97 26.58 -2.08
C ILE A 293 -21.13 27.76 -1.11
N GLU A 294 -21.46 28.95 -1.59
CA GLU A 294 -21.75 30.11 -0.73
C GLU A 294 -22.92 29.82 0.23
N ARG A 295 -24.01 29.24 -0.27
CA ARG A 295 -25.17 28.87 0.56
C ARG A 295 -24.80 27.82 1.60
N ILE A 296 -24.02 26.82 1.23
CA ILE A 296 -23.51 25.78 2.13
C ILE A 296 -22.63 26.39 3.21
N TYR A 297 -21.66 27.22 2.85
CA TYR A 297 -20.76 27.92 3.77
C TYR A 297 -21.52 28.72 4.83
N ASN A 298 -22.52 29.50 4.41
CA ASN A 298 -23.37 30.28 5.31
C ASN A 298 -24.16 29.39 6.27
N ALA A 299 -24.70 28.26 5.79
CA ALA A 299 -25.43 27.31 6.64
C ALA A 299 -24.54 26.52 7.61
N LEU A 300 -23.24 26.43 7.32
CA LEU A 300 -22.22 25.81 8.18
C LEU A 300 -21.59 26.79 9.17
N ASN A 301 -22.22 27.95 9.41
CA ASN A 301 -21.72 29.03 10.27
C ASN A 301 -20.41 29.63 9.80
N GLN A 302 -20.30 29.87 8.49
CA GLN A 302 -19.13 30.53 7.92
C GLN A 302 -17.85 29.76 8.22
N LYS A 303 -17.95 28.43 8.19
CA LYS A 303 -16.81 27.54 8.34
C LYS A 303 -16.34 27.14 6.97
N ARG A 304 -15.07 27.44 6.68
CA ARG A 304 -14.41 27.04 5.43
C ARG A 304 -14.56 25.54 5.22
N ILE A 305 -14.94 25.17 4.01
CA ILE A 305 -15.09 23.79 3.56
C ILE A 305 -13.73 23.35 3.02
N LEU A 306 -13.18 22.25 3.54
CA LEU A 306 -12.03 21.59 2.93
C LEU A 306 -12.48 20.44 2.02
N LEU A 307 -12.06 20.48 0.76
CA LEU A 307 -12.15 19.32 -0.13
C LEU A 307 -10.85 18.52 -0.06
N ILE A 308 -10.93 17.26 0.33
CA ILE A 308 -9.81 16.33 0.25
C ILE A 308 -10.03 15.48 -1.00
N LEU A 309 -9.16 15.63 -2.00
CA LEU A 309 -9.20 14.93 -3.27
C LEU A 309 -8.03 13.92 -3.31
N ASP A 310 -8.30 12.66 -2.95
CA ASP A 310 -7.29 11.57 -2.98
C ASP A 310 -7.28 10.85 -4.33
N GLU A 311 -6.15 10.25 -4.71
CA GLU A 311 -5.90 9.63 -6.02
C GLU A 311 -6.20 10.60 -7.19
N ILE A 312 -5.68 11.84 -7.08
CA ILE A 312 -5.95 12.97 -7.98
C ILE A 312 -5.62 12.67 -9.45
N GLU A 313 -4.72 11.71 -9.71
CA GLU A 313 -4.38 11.21 -11.03
C GLU A 313 -5.64 10.79 -11.81
N SER A 314 -6.63 10.26 -11.11
CA SER A 314 -7.85 9.74 -11.68
C SER A 314 -8.69 10.80 -12.40
N ILE A 315 -8.53 12.08 -12.04
CA ILE A 315 -9.22 13.22 -12.68
C ILE A 315 -8.22 14.27 -13.21
N SER A 316 -6.98 13.88 -13.45
CA SER A 316 -5.93 14.78 -13.93
C SER A 316 -5.62 14.58 -15.41
N PHE A 317 -5.16 15.66 -16.06
CA PHE A 317 -4.64 15.62 -17.43
C PHE A 317 -3.42 14.70 -17.49
N THR A 318 -3.23 13.98 -18.61
CA THR A 318 -2.19 12.95 -18.87
C THR A 318 -2.26 11.66 -18.03
N THR A 319 -2.70 11.71 -16.78
CA THR A 319 -2.61 10.56 -15.86
C THR A 319 -3.92 9.80 -15.68
N SER A 320 -5.08 10.41 -15.99
CA SER A 320 -6.37 9.77 -15.78
C SER A 320 -6.58 8.52 -16.65
N PRO A 321 -7.26 7.48 -16.13
CA PRO A 321 -7.73 6.36 -16.95
C PRO A 321 -8.80 6.77 -17.97
N SER A 322 -9.59 7.80 -17.67
CA SER A 322 -10.66 8.28 -18.54
C SER A 322 -10.15 9.26 -19.60
N LYS A 323 -10.58 9.05 -20.85
CA LYS A 323 -10.13 9.87 -21.98
C LYS A 323 -10.44 11.37 -21.81
N TRP A 324 -11.62 11.72 -21.31
CA TRP A 324 -12.02 13.12 -21.17
C TRP A 324 -11.21 13.90 -20.12
N TRP A 325 -10.79 13.25 -19.05
CA TRP A 325 -9.86 13.85 -18.08
C TRP A 325 -8.42 13.85 -18.61
N ARG A 326 -7.98 12.74 -19.22
CA ARG A 326 -6.59 12.54 -19.65
C ARG A 326 -6.19 13.41 -20.84
N GLU A 327 -7.07 13.54 -21.83
CA GLU A 327 -6.77 14.08 -23.15
C GLU A 327 -7.68 15.27 -23.54
N GLU A 328 -8.88 15.38 -22.96
CA GLU A 328 -9.82 16.48 -23.26
C GLU A 328 -9.65 17.66 -22.27
N GLU A 329 -10.66 18.51 -22.17
CA GLU A 329 -10.64 19.77 -21.43
C GLU A 329 -11.24 19.66 -20.02
N ASP A 330 -11.70 18.48 -19.58
CA ASP A 330 -12.42 18.34 -18.30
C ASP A 330 -11.56 18.72 -17.09
N ALA A 331 -10.28 18.30 -17.07
CA ALA A 331 -9.35 18.72 -16.02
C ALA A 331 -9.19 20.25 -15.99
N LEU A 332 -9.09 20.88 -17.17
CA LEU A 332 -8.97 22.33 -17.29
C LEU A 332 -10.22 23.04 -16.76
N TYR A 333 -11.41 22.64 -17.21
CA TYR A 333 -12.67 23.27 -16.82
C TYR A 333 -12.98 23.09 -15.34
N PHE A 334 -12.74 21.89 -14.80
CA PHE A 334 -12.87 21.64 -13.36
C PHE A 334 -12.04 22.63 -12.55
N TRP A 335 -10.74 22.73 -12.84
CA TRP A 335 -9.84 23.61 -12.10
C TRP A 335 -10.10 25.10 -12.34
N GLN A 336 -10.60 25.49 -13.51
CA GLN A 336 -11.03 26.87 -13.77
C GLN A 336 -12.20 27.28 -12.84
N VAL A 337 -13.17 26.40 -12.62
CA VAL A 337 -14.29 26.69 -11.70
C VAL A 337 -13.79 26.81 -10.26
N ILE A 338 -12.98 25.86 -9.81
CA ILE A 338 -12.42 25.88 -8.45
C ILE A 338 -11.57 27.14 -8.22
N ARG A 339 -10.67 27.46 -9.15
CA ARG A 339 -9.83 28.68 -9.08
C ARG A 339 -10.66 29.95 -9.04
N THR A 340 -11.71 30.03 -9.87
CA THR A 340 -12.61 31.19 -9.89
C THR A 340 -13.26 31.41 -8.53
N LEU A 341 -13.76 30.34 -7.90
CA LEU A 341 -14.36 30.41 -6.58
C LEU A 341 -13.36 30.89 -5.51
N ILE A 342 -12.14 30.34 -5.49
CA ILE A 342 -11.10 30.71 -4.52
C ILE A 342 -10.66 32.17 -4.70
N GLN A 343 -10.52 32.63 -5.95
CA GLN A 343 -10.16 34.03 -6.25
C GLN A 343 -11.27 35.01 -5.87
N MET A 344 -12.55 34.59 -5.96
CA MET A 344 -13.67 35.40 -5.51
C MET A 344 -13.77 35.45 -3.99
N ASN A 345 -13.60 34.30 -3.31
CA ASN A 345 -13.68 34.22 -1.86
C ASN A 345 -12.96 32.99 -1.29
N SER A 346 -11.74 33.18 -0.79
CA SER A 346 -10.91 32.13 -0.20
C SER A 346 -11.41 31.61 1.16
N ASP A 347 -12.41 32.26 1.76
CA ASP A 347 -13.01 31.77 3.01
C ASP A 347 -14.03 30.65 2.79
N TYR A 348 -14.58 30.54 1.58
CA TYR A 348 -15.63 29.56 1.29
C TYR A 348 -15.06 28.14 1.20
N LEU A 349 -13.97 27.98 0.45
CA LEU A 349 -13.44 26.69 0.04
C LEU A 349 -11.92 26.71 0.04
N SER A 350 -11.33 25.60 0.47
CA SER A 350 -9.92 25.24 0.24
C SER A 350 -9.86 23.77 -0.16
N PHE A 351 -8.74 23.32 -0.70
CA PHE A 351 -8.56 21.91 -1.04
C PHE A 351 -7.19 21.36 -0.66
N VAL A 352 -7.15 20.05 -0.45
CA VAL A 352 -5.94 19.24 -0.43
C VAL A 352 -6.06 18.23 -1.57
N ILE A 353 -5.09 18.22 -2.47
CA ILE A 353 -4.93 17.13 -3.44
C ILE A 353 -3.91 16.12 -2.92
N ALA A 354 -4.12 14.84 -3.21
CA ALA A 354 -3.17 13.80 -2.90
C ALA A 354 -3.04 12.78 -4.03
N GLY A 355 -1.83 12.24 -4.17
CA GLY A 355 -1.50 11.36 -5.28
C GLY A 355 -0.12 10.71 -5.20
N VAL A 356 0.16 9.82 -6.14
CA VAL A 356 1.50 9.32 -6.48
C VAL A 356 2.24 10.22 -7.46
N ASN A 357 1.57 11.16 -8.14
CA ASN A 357 2.14 11.97 -9.21
C ASN A 357 1.73 13.46 -9.11
N PRO A 358 2.65 14.39 -8.77
CA PRO A 358 2.41 15.83 -8.71
C PRO A 358 2.37 16.57 -10.05
N MET A 359 2.47 15.91 -11.21
CA MET A 359 2.48 16.59 -12.51
C MET A 359 1.29 17.54 -12.71
N CYS A 360 0.12 17.25 -12.11
CA CYS A 360 -1.05 18.12 -12.21
C CYS A 360 -0.82 19.56 -11.70
N VAL A 361 0.16 19.78 -10.81
CA VAL A 361 0.54 21.11 -10.30
C VAL A 361 1.88 21.62 -10.84
N GLU A 362 2.66 20.76 -11.49
CA GLU A 362 3.97 21.09 -12.09
C GLU A 362 3.86 21.46 -13.57
N MET A 363 2.82 21.00 -14.27
CA MET A 363 2.59 21.34 -15.67
C MET A 363 2.12 22.79 -15.80
N GLN A 364 2.83 23.59 -16.59
CA GLN A 364 2.50 25.00 -16.85
C GLN A 364 1.20 25.18 -17.63
N SER A 365 0.88 24.24 -18.53
CA SER A 365 -0.26 24.35 -19.43
C SER A 365 -1.00 23.02 -19.58
N ILE A 366 -2.31 23.12 -19.82
CA ILE A 366 -3.17 22.02 -20.27
C ILE A 366 -3.57 22.34 -21.71
N LYS A 367 -3.15 21.48 -22.65
CA LYS A 367 -3.23 21.74 -24.10
C LYS A 367 -2.55 23.06 -24.49
N LYS A 368 -3.32 24.10 -24.80
CA LYS A 368 -2.85 25.43 -25.22
C LYS A 368 -3.17 26.53 -24.20
N TYR A 369 -3.74 26.15 -23.06
CA TYR A 369 -4.21 27.08 -22.04
C TYR A 369 -3.37 26.93 -20.76
N ASP A 370 -3.26 28.00 -20.00
CA ASP A 370 -2.57 27.97 -18.71
C ASP A 370 -3.25 26.99 -17.77
N ASN A 371 -2.46 26.18 -17.05
CA ASN A 371 -2.98 25.29 -16.04
C ASN A 371 -3.46 26.12 -14.83
N PRO A 372 -4.75 26.04 -14.45
CA PRO A 372 -5.29 26.89 -13.39
C PRO A 372 -4.64 26.66 -12.02
N ILE A 373 -4.07 25.49 -11.75
CA ILE A 373 -3.45 25.15 -10.46
C ILE A 373 -1.92 25.10 -10.52
N PHE A 374 -1.30 25.51 -11.64
CA PHE A 374 0.15 25.58 -11.75
C PHE A 374 0.74 26.55 -10.72
N GLY A 375 1.66 26.04 -9.88
CA GLY A 375 2.30 26.82 -8.82
C GLY A 375 1.39 27.25 -7.67
N MET A 376 0.11 26.86 -7.68
CA MET A 376 -0.84 27.16 -6.60
C MET A 376 -0.60 26.27 -5.38
N VAL A 377 -0.10 25.06 -5.60
CA VAL A 377 0.14 24.06 -4.57
C VAL A 377 1.61 23.71 -4.53
N ASN A 378 2.22 23.81 -3.35
CA ASN A 378 3.56 23.26 -3.10
C ASN A 378 3.43 21.80 -2.67
N PRO A 379 3.94 20.82 -3.46
CA PRO A 379 3.92 19.40 -3.10
C PRO A 379 4.64 19.12 -1.78
N ILE A 380 3.93 18.53 -0.82
CA ILE A 380 4.51 17.93 0.38
C ILE A 380 4.68 16.44 0.11
N TYR A 381 5.90 15.94 0.17
CA TYR A 381 6.16 14.53 -0.01
C TYR A 381 6.09 13.76 1.31
N THR A 382 5.38 12.63 1.31
CA THR A 382 5.31 11.75 2.48
C THR A 382 6.66 11.08 2.67
N THR A 383 7.27 11.28 3.83
CA THR A 383 8.57 10.67 4.18
C THR A 383 8.45 9.19 4.56
N LEU A 384 9.58 8.49 4.43
CA LEU A 384 9.77 7.14 4.95
C LEU A 384 10.03 7.18 6.46
N PHE A 385 9.85 6.06 7.13
CA PHE A 385 10.15 5.96 8.55
C PHE A 385 11.63 5.96 8.84
N GLU A 386 11.99 6.66 9.90
CA GLU A 386 13.32 6.57 10.50
C GLU A 386 13.39 5.41 11.50
N TYR A 387 14.60 5.06 11.93
CA TYR A 387 14.86 3.94 12.85
C TYR A 387 13.87 3.89 14.04
N LYS A 388 13.64 5.04 14.68
CA LYS A 388 12.74 5.15 15.84
C LYS A 388 11.29 4.83 15.47
N ASP A 389 10.83 5.28 14.31
CA ASP A 389 9.47 5.01 13.84
C ASP A 389 9.27 3.53 13.50
N ILE A 390 10.26 2.91 12.85
CA ILE A 390 10.29 1.47 12.57
C ILE A 390 10.22 0.68 13.88
N LYS A 391 11.12 0.97 14.82
CA LYS A 391 11.16 0.30 16.13
C LYS A 391 9.85 0.46 16.88
N ASN A 392 9.29 1.67 16.93
CA ASN A 392 8.01 1.94 17.59
C ASN A 392 6.86 1.18 16.95
N MET A 393 6.74 1.18 15.62
CA MET A 393 5.69 0.45 14.90
C MET A 393 5.82 -1.06 15.12
N VAL A 394 7.01 -1.62 14.86
CA VAL A 394 7.22 -3.07 14.86
C VAL A 394 7.14 -3.65 16.27
N SER A 395 7.72 -2.99 17.28
CA SER A 395 7.59 -3.43 18.68
C SER A 395 6.16 -3.28 19.20
N SER A 396 5.45 -2.20 18.85
CA SER A 396 4.08 -1.98 19.31
C SER A 396 3.13 -3.04 18.78
N ILE A 397 3.21 -3.33 17.47
CA ILE A 397 2.38 -4.34 16.83
C ILE A 397 2.83 -5.74 17.25
N GLY A 398 4.13 -6.04 17.14
CA GLY A 398 4.69 -7.34 17.51
C GLY A 398 4.38 -7.73 18.94
N GLY A 399 4.51 -6.81 19.89
CA GLY A 399 4.21 -7.06 21.30
C GLY A 399 2.76 -7.50 21.54
N ARG A 400 1.80 -6.98 20.76
CA ARG A 400 0.40 -7.45 20.82
C ARG A 400 0.22 -8.86 20.28
N LEU A 401 1.11 -9.28 19.38
CA LEU A 401 1.15 -10.63 18.82
C LEU A 401 2.01 -11.58 19.66
N GLY A 402 2.63 -11.13 20.75
CA GLY A 402 3.59 -11.94 21.51
C GLY A 402 4.92 -12.15 20.77
N ILE A 403 5.28 -11.23 19.88
CA ILE A 403 6.51 -11.26 19.10
C ILE A 403 7.35 -10.04 19.48
N SER A 404 8.59 -10.28 19.88
CA SER A 404 9.61 -9.25 20.09
C SER A 404 10.73 -9.42 19.07
N PHE A 405 11.52 -8.38 18.85
CA PHE A 405 12.61 -8.38 17.86
C PHE A 405 13.88 -7.83 18.51
N GLU A 406 15.02 -8.42 18.18
CA GLU A 406 16.33 -7.87 18.52
C GLU A 406 16.55 -6.50 17.84
N ASP A 407 17.39 -5.65 18.43
CA ASP A 407 17.61 -4.28 17.94
C ASP A 407 18.18 -4.27 16.51
N GLU A 408 19.06 -5.24 16.23
CA GLU A 408 19.68 -5.47 14.94
C GLU A 408 18.67 -5.79 13.83
N VAL A 409 17.51 -6.36 14.17
CA VAL A 409 16.45 -6.66 13.19
C VAL A 409 15.80 -5.37 12.71
N TYR A 410 15.59 -4.38 13.59
CA TYR A 410 15.07 -3.07 13.17
C TYR A 410 16.05 -2.34 12.25
N ALA A 411 17.35 -2.42 12.56
CA ALA A 411 18.38 -1.84 11.70
C ALA A 411 18.43 -2.52 10.33
N LYS A 412 18.28 -3.85 10.29
CA LYS A 412 18.18 -4.61 9.04
C LYS A 412 16.95 -4.26 8.22
N MET A 413 15.77 -4.13 8.84
CA MET A 413 14.57 -3.67 8.14
C MET A 413 14.70 -2.25 7.57
N MET A 414 15.42 -1.37 8.29
CA MET A 414 15.75 -0.03 7.79
C MET A 414 16.67 -0.09 6.57
N GLU A 415 17.72 -0.89 6.62
CA GLU A 415 18.65 -1.09 5.48
C GLU A 415 17.91 -1.70 4.27
N ASP A 416 17.20 -2.81 4.48
CA ASP A 416 16.59 -3.60 3.40
C ASP A 416 15.43 -2.84 2.74
N TYR A 417 14.58 -2.15 3.52
CA TYR A 417 13.33 -1.56 3.06
C TYR A 417 13.26 -0.03 3.17
N GLY A 418 14.36 0.63 3.55
CA GLY A 418 14.55 2.09 3.60
C GLY A 418 13.57 2.86 4.50
N GLY A 419 12.82 2.16 5.36
CA GLY A 419 11.75 2.75 6.18
C GLY A 419 10.37 2.78 5.53
N HIS A 420 10.15 2.08 4.40
CA HIS A 420 8.82 2.04 3.79
C HIS A 420 7.82 1.26 4.66
N PRO A 421 6.78 1.90 5.25
CA PRO A 421 6.00 1.24 6.30
C PRO A 421 5.25 0.02 5.80
N PHE A 422 4.72 0.06 4.58
CA PHE A 422 4.01 -1.09 4.02
C PHE A 422 4.94 -2.28 3.79
N LEU A 423 6.15 -2.09 3.25
CA LEU A 423 7.10 -3.19 3.01
C LEU A 423 7.49 -3.84 4.34
N ILE A 424 7.86 -3.01 5.33
CA ILE A 424 8.24 -3.49 6.67
C ILE A 424 7.08 -4.26 7.32
N ARG A 425 5.84 -3.76 7.22
CA ARG A 425 4.66 -4.46 7.73
C ARG A 425 4.43 -5.79 7.01
N GLN A 426 4.57 -5.86 5.69
CA GLN A 426 4.40 -7.11 4.96
C GLN A 426 5.46 -8.15 5.34
N VAL A 427 6.70 -7.71 5.58
CA VAL A 427 7.77 -8.59 6.06
C VAL A 427 7.48 -9.09 7.47
N CYS A 428 7.03 -8.21 8.37
CA CYS A 428 6.62 -8.61 9.73
C CYS A 428 5.40 -9.54 9.74
N SER A 429 4.44 -9.31 8.82
CA SER A 429 3.29 -10.19 8.57
C SER A 429 3.75 -11.58 8.12
N ARG A 430 4.72 -11.64 7.20
CA ARG A 430 5.31 -12.91 6.77
C ARG A 430 6.04 -13.63 7.90
N ILE A 431 6.86 -12.92 8.68
CA ILE A 431 7.51 -13.46 9.87
C ILE A 431 6.47 -14.05 10.84
N ASN A 432 5.38 -13.31 11.11
CA ASN A 432 4.29 -13.78 11.97
C ASN A 432 3.62 -15.05 11.41
N SER A 433 3.42 -15.13 10.09
CA SER A 433 2.87 -16.31 9.41
C SER A 433 3.80 -17.52 9.52
N ASP A 434 5.11 -17.33 9.31
CA ASP A 434 6.12 -18.38 9.44
C ASP A 434 6.15 -18.95 10.85
N LEU A 435 6.14 -18.08 11.88
CA LEU A 435 6.10 -18.49 13.29
C LEU A 435 4.83 -19.29 13.61
N ASN A 436 3.69 -18.95 12.99
CA ASN A 436 2.45 -19.70 13.15
C ASN A 436 2.52 -21.07 12.47
N ALA A 437 3.06 -21.15 11.26
CA ALA A 437 3.22 -22.40 10.51
C ALA A 437 4.18 -23.38 11.20
N GLU A 438 5.22 -22.86 11.85
CA GLU A 438 6.18 -23.62 12.64
C GLU A 438 5.67 -23.94 14.06
N HIS A 439 4.46 -23.51 14.42
CA HIS A 439 3.86 -23.66 15.75
C HIS A 439 4.77 -23.18 16.89
N VAL A 440 5.50 -22.07 16.68
CA VAL A 440 6.41 -21.50 17.67
C VAL A 440 5.62 -21.02 18.90
N GLU A 441 6.04 -21.43 20.09
CA GLU A 441 5.45 -20.96 21.34
C GLU A 441 5.67 -19.45 21.53
N ARG A 442 4.61 -18.75 21.97
CA ARG A 442 4.64 -17.31 22.22
C ARG A 442 4.49 -17.02 23.73
N PRO A 443 5.19 -16.01 24.27
CA PRO A 443 5.95 -14.98 23.56
C PRO A 443 7.30 -15.47 23.01
N THR A 444 7.73 -14.91 21.87
CA THR A 444 8.99 -15.28 21.20
C THR A 444 9.81 -14.06 20.77
N VAL A 445 11.09 -14.26 20.47
CA VAL A 445 12.03 -13.24 20.01
C VAL A 445 12.52 -13.62 18.62
N VAL A 446 12.37 -12.72 17.66
CA VAL A 446 12.98 -12.83 16.33
C VAL A 446 14.40 -12.30 16.42
N SER A 447 15.36 -13.21 16.27
CA SER A 447 16.78 -12.87 16.26
C SER A 447 17.24 -12.36 14.89
N ARG A 448 18.41 -11.71 14.85
CA ARG A 448 19.09 -11.36 13.60
C ARG A 448 19.30 -12.59 12.70
N TYR A 449 19.60 -13.76 13.27
CA TYR A 449 19.83 -14.98 12.49
C TYR A 449 18.54 -15.52 11.88
N ASN A 450 17.44 -15.54 12.64
CA ASN A 450 16.13 -15.96 12.15
C ASN A 450 15.70 -15.10 10.95
N TYR A 451 15.87 -13.77 11.06
CA TYR A 451 15.58 -12.84 9.97
C TYR A 451 16.49 -13.07 8.76
N SER A 452 17.80 -13.21 8.99
CA SER A 452 18.78 -13.33 7.90
C SER A 452 18.61 -14.61 7.07
N LEU A 453 18.20 -15.72 7.69
CA LEU A 453 17.98 -17.00 6.98
C LEU A 453 16.86 -16.93 5.94
N LYS A 454 15.83 -16.10 6.18
CA LYS A 454 14.65 -15.98 5.31
C LYS A 454 14.61 -14.65 4.53
N CYS A 455 15.65 -13.83 4.63
CA CYS A 455 15.70 -12.50 4.04
C CYS A 455 15.43 -12.51 2.52
N GLU A 456 16.02 -13.47 1.79
CA GLU A 456 15.79 -13.60 0.34
C GLU A 456 14.35 -14.00 0.00
N GLU A 457 13.73 -14.89 0.78
CA GLU A 457 12.31 -15.24 0.62
C GLU A 457 11.41 -14.02 0.87
N TYR A 458 11.74 -13.22 1.90
CA TYR A 458 11.00 -12.00 2.21
C TYR A 458 11.14 -10.95 1.10
N LYS A 459 12.33 -10.79 0.52
CA LYS A 459 12.56 -9.92 -0.64
C LYS A 459 11.75 -10.37 -1.85
N GLN A 460 11.78 -11.66 -2.18
CA GLN A 460 11.01 -12.21 -3.31
C GLN A 460 9.51 -11.97 -3.15
N ALA A 461 8.98 -12.11 -1.93
CA ALA A 461 7.58 -11.81 -1.65
C ALA A 461 7.23 -10.32 -1.86
N MET A 462 8.21 -9.42 -1.78
CA MET A 462 8.04 -7.97 -1.95
C MET A 462 8.22 -7.48 -3.39
N THR A 463 8.69 -8.32 -4.32
CA THR A 463 9.00 -7.93 -5.71
C THR A 463 7.86 -7.18 -6.38
N SER A 464 6.62 -7.69 -6.27
CA SER A 464 5.44 -7.04 -6.87
C SER A 464 5.15 -5.64 -6.31
N VAL A 465 5.49 -5.40 -5.04
CA VAL A 465 5.33 -4.09 -4.39
C VAL A 465 6.44 -3.13 -4.85
N ILE A 466 7.66 -3.63 -4.97
CA ILE A 466 8.81 -2.88 -5.52
C ILE A 466 8.52 -2.47 -6.96
N GLU A 467 7.96 -3.38 -7.77
CA GLU A 467 7.49 -3.09 -9.13
C GLU A 467 6.44 -1.99 -9.17
N GLN A 468 5.46 -2.00 -8.25
CA GLN A 468 4.47 -0.93 -8.17
C GLN A 468 5.09 0.43 -7.79
N ILE A 469 6.11 0.43 -6.93
CA ILE A 469 6.83 1.65 -6.55
C ILE A 469 7.62 2.20 -7.74
N LEU A 470 8.41 1.35 -8.39
CA LEU A 470 9.25 1.74 -9.53
C LEU A 470 8.44 2.09 -10.76
N GLY A 471 7.31 1.42 -10.99
CA GLY A 471 6.41 1.70 -12.11
C GLY A 471 5.88 3.13 -12.12
N VAL A 472 5.77 3.80 -10.96
CA VAL A 472 5.42 5.24 -10.93
C VAL A 472 6.54 6.07 -11.56
N ILE A 473 7.79 5.79 -11.22
CA ILE A 473 8.95 6.52 -11.75
C ILE A 473 9.17 6.17 -13.21
N GLU A 474 9.09 4.90 -13.56
CA GLU A 474 9.28 4.41 -14.92
C GLU A 474 8.25 5.01 -15.89
N ASN A 475 6.96 5.00 -15.52
CA ASN A 475 5.90 5.46 -16.42
C ASN A 475 5.81 6.99 -16.52
N TYR A 476 6.01 7.71 -15.42
CA TYR A 476 5.78 9.16 -15.39
C TYR A 476 7.07 9.99 -15.45
N TYR A 477 8.19 9.42 -15.02
CA TYR A 477 9.49 10.09 -14.92
C TYR A 477 10.62 9.24 -15.53
N PRO A 478 10.51 8.79 -16.79
CA PRO A 478 11.45 7.83 -17.38
C PRO A 478 12.90 8.32 -17.35
N GLN A 479 13.13 9.62 -17.49
CA GLN A 479 14.47 10.19 -17.39
C GLN A 479 15.07 10.09 -15.98
N GLU A 480 14.25 10.23 -14.94
CA GLU A 480 14.68 10.01 -13.56
C GLU A 480 14.89 8.53 -13.29
N PHE A 481 14.07 7.66 -13.88
CA PHE A 481 14.27 6.22 -13.79
C PHE A 481 15.61 5.77 -14.39
N GLU A 482 16.01 6.30 -15.55
CA GLU A 482 17.33 6.05 -16.14
C GLU A 482 18.48 6.52 -15.22
N LEU A 483 18.30 7.66 -14.54
CA LEU A 483 19.26 8.12 -13.53
C LEU A 483 19.33 7.17 -12.33
N LEU A 484 18.19 6.67 -11.85
CA LEU A 484 18.16 5.69 -10.77
C LEU A 484 18.87 4.38 -11.16
N LYS A 485 18.66 3.88 -12.39
CA LYS A 485 19.40 2.74 -12.92
C LYS A 485 20.91 3.03 -12.95
N LYS A 486 21.31 4.21 -13.44
CA LYS A 486 22.71 4.65 -13.45
C LYS A 486 23.33 4.59 -12.05
N LEU A 487 22.62 5.10 -11.03
CA LEU A 487 23.09 5.08 -9.66
C LEU A 487 23.27 3.65 -9.12
N ALA A 488 22.28 2.78 -9.36
CA ALA A 488 22.31 1.39 -8.89
C ALA A 488 23.41 0.57 -9.57
N LEU A 489 23.56 0.72 -10.89
CA LEU A 489 24.41 -0.13 -11.72
C LEU A 489 25.86 0.34 -11.81
N ASP A 490 26.06 1.64 -12.05
CA ASP A 490 27.38 2.24 -12.34
C ASP A 490 27.93 3.04 -11.16
N GLY A 491 27.13 3.22 -10.11
CA GLY A 491 27.52 3.88 -8.88
C GLY A 491 27.52 5.41 -8.93
N ARG A 492 27.83 6.00 -7.77
CA ARG A 492 27.67 7.43 -7.46
C ARG A 492 28.45 8.37 -8.38
N ASN A 493 29.66 7.98 -8.77
CA ASN A 493 30.51 8.81 -9.63
C ASN A 493 29.91 8.96 -11.04
N ALA A 494 29.36 7.88 -11.59
CA ALA A 494 28.75 7.91 -12.92
C ALA A 494 27.45 8.73 -12.89
N PHE A 495 26.64 8.52 -11.85
CA PHE A 495 25.42 9.29 -11.59
C PHE A 495 25.68 10.81 -11.49
N LYS A 496 26.69 11.23 -10.71
CA LYS A 496 27.06 12.65 -10.58
C LYS A 496 27.48 13.29 -11.90
N LYS A 497 28.26 12.58 -12.71
CA LYS A 497 28.67 13.07 -14.04
C LYS A 497 27.45 13.32 -14.91
N GLU A 498 26.48 12.40 -14.93
CA GLU A 498 25.25 12.52 -15.70
C GLU A 498 24.40 13.71 -15.25
N ILE A 499 24.27 13.95 -13.93
CA ILE A 499 23.57 15.13 -13.40
C ILE A 499 24.28 16.43 -13.80
N ALA A 500 25.61 16.47 -13.69
CA ALA A 500 26.40 17.68 -13.98
C ALA A 500 26.33 18.11 -15.45
N LEU A 501 26.06 17.18 -16.37
CA LEU A 501 25.87 17.46 -17.79
C LEU A 501 24.56 18.19 -18.11
N GLY A 502 23.69 18.37 -17.11
CA GLY A 502 22.60 19.35 -17.10
C GLY A 502 21.49 19.06 -18.11
N ASN A 503 20.43 18.38 -17.66
CA ASN A 503 19.08 18.42 -18.27
C ASN A 503 18.00 17.61 -17.51
N LYS A 504 18.32 16.94 -16.39
CA LYS A 504 17.41 15.97 -15.74
C LYS A 504 17.10 16.37 -14.30
N GLY A 505 15.82 16.34 -13.94
CA GLY A 505 15.38 16.43 -12.56
C GLY A 505 15.77 15.18 -11.78
N ILE A 506 16.05 15.34 -10.49
CA ILE A 506 16.09 14.24 -9.50
C ILE A 506 15.13 14.54 -8.35
N GLN A 507 14.27 15.54 -8.55
CA GLN A 507 13.38 16.07 -7.52
C GLN A 507 12.40 15.00 -7.07
N HIS A 508 11.93 14.15 -7.98
CA HIS A 508 11.00 13.09 -7.62
C HIS A 508 11.70 11.92 -6.95
N LEU A 509 12.89 11.51 -7.41
CA LEU A 509 13.68 10.50 -6.70
C LEU A 509 13.97 10.89 -5.24
N ILE A 510 14.31 12.16 -4.99
CA ILE A 510 14.52 12.71 -3.65
C ILE A 510 13.20 12.86 -2.90
N GLY A 511 12.18 13.45 -3.52
CA GLY A 511 10.87 13.67 -2.91
C GLY A 511 10.22 12.38 -2.45
N TYR A 512 10.29 11.34 -3.29
CA TYR A 512 9.82 9.99 -2.95
C TYR A 512 10.74 9.21 -2.03
N CYS A 513 11.86 9.81 -1.58
CA CYS A 513 12.84 9.19 -0.69
C CYS A 513 13.41 7.87 -1.26
N ILE A 514 13.46 7.72 -2.58
CA ILE A 514 14.11 6.58 -3.24
C ILE A 514 15.63 6.76 -3.14
N ILE A 515 16.09 7.99 -3.32
CA ILE A 515 17.47 8.38 -3.11
C ILE A 515 17.57 9.44 -2.01
N GLU A 516 18.72 9.49 -1.36
CA GLU A 516 19.10 10.54 -0.41
C GLU A 516 20.42 11.18 -0.82
N LYS A 517 20.61 12.44 -0.41
CA LYS A 517 21.83 13.20 -0.68
C LYS A 517 22.53 13.52 0.63
N GLU A 518 23.74 13.00 0.80
CA GLU A 518 24.56 13.18 2.01
C GLU A 518 25.95 13.68 1.61
N GLU A 519 26.42 14.78 2.19
CA GLU A 519 27.73 15.40 1.88
C GLU A 519 28.00 15.60 0.37
N GLY A 520 26.93 15.84 -0.41
CA GLY A 520 27.01 16.01 -1.86
C GLY A 520 27.09 14.70 -2.65
N GLU A 521 27.09 13.54 -2.00
CA GLU A 521 26.94 12.19 -2.56
C GLU A 521 25.47 11.76 -2.60
N TYR A 522 25.15 10.76 -3.43
CA TYR A 522 23.79 10.24 -3.58
C TYR A 522 23.76 8.75 -3.26
N PHE A 523 22.74 8.30 -2.54
CA PHE A 523 22.58 6.91 -2.12
C PHE A 523 21.16 6.44 -2.38
N ILE A 524 20.99 5.17 -2.76
CA ILE A 524 19.67 4.55 -2.82
C ILE A 524 19.28 4.16 -1.39
N ARG A 525 18.16 4.69 -0.90
CA ARG A 525 17.72 4.51 0.48
C ARG A 525 17.11 3.13 0.75
N ILE A 526 16.47 2.53 -0.26
CA ILE A 526 15.80 1.23 -0.15
C ILE A 526 16.66 0.18 -0.85
N LYS A 527 17.43 -0.62 -0.09
CA LYS A 527 18.36 -1.59 -0.66
C LYS A 527 17.68 -2.66 -1.52
N SER A 528 16.47 -3.09 -1.15
CA SER A 528 15.72 -4.04 -1.98
C SER A 528 15.37 -3.48 -3.36
N ILE A 529 15.22 -2.15 -3.51
CA ILE A 529 15.07 -1.49 -4.82
C ILE A 529 16.39 -1.53 -5.60
N GLU A 530 17.51 -1.22 -4.95
CA GLU A 530 18.84 -1.29 -5.59
C GLU A 530 19.14 -2.70 -6.10
N GLU A 531 18.92 -3.71 -5.26
CA GLU A 531 19.12 -5.12 -5.60
C GLU A 531 18.19 -5.56 -6.73
N TYR A 532 16.91 -5.17 -6.67
CA TYR A 532 15.95 -5.45 -7.74
C TYR A 532 16.38 -4.83 -9.07
N ILE A 533 16.85 -3.58 -9.07
CA ILE A 533 17.36 -2.92 -10.29
C ILE A 533 18.59 -3.65 -10.81
N LYS A 534 19.54 -4.00 -9.93
CA LYS A 534 20.74 -4.76 -10.29
C LYS A 534 20.41 -6.11 -10.89
N SER A 535 19.37 -6.80 -10.40
CA SER A 535 18.94 -8.08 -10.96
C SER A 535 18.19 -7.93 -12.28
N LYS A 536 17.24 -6.98 -12.37
CA LYS A 536 16.34 -6.84 -13.53
C LYS A 536 17.01 -6.18 -14.72
N PHE A 537 17.87 -5.20 -14.46
CA PHE A 537 18.56 -4.38 -15.47
C PHE A 537 20.07 -4.66 -15.49
N ILE A 538 20.48 -5.89 -15.17
CA ILE A 538 21.88 -6.30 -15.12
C ILE A 538 22.65 -5.97 -16.41
N TYR A 539 21.97 -5.97 -17.55
CA TYR A 539 22.58 -5.70 -18.84
C TYR A 539 22.68 -4.20 -19.20
N ASP A 540 22.08 -3.32 -18.41
CA ASP A 540 22.09 -1.86 -18.63
C ASP A 540 23.36 -1.21 -18.06
N VAL A 541 24.22 -1.98 -17.38
CA VAL A 541 25.51 -1.53 -16.86
C VAL A 541 26.34 -0.92 -18.00
N THR A 542 26.95 0.23 -17.73
CA THR A 542 27.82 0.88 -18.72
C THR A 542 29.18 0.21 -18.77
N LEU A 543 29.50 -0.38 -19.92
CA LEU A 543 30.77 -1.05 -20.16
C LEU A 543 31.66 -0.21 -21.06
N THR A 544 32.92 -0.02 -20.67
CA THR A 544 33.91 0.70 -21.47
C THR A 544 34.89 -0.23 -22.18
N GLU A 545 35.09 -1.44 -21.66
CA GLU A 545 36.03 -2.40 -22.24
C GLU A 545 35.35 -3.30 -23.28
N GLN A 546 35.94 -3.39 -24.48
CA GLN A 546 35.43 -4.24 -25.56
C GLN A 546 35.34 -5.73 -25.18
N LYS A 547 36.20 -6.19 -24.27
CA LYS A 547 36.15 -7.56 -23.74
C LYS A 547 34.83 -7.82 -23.01
N ASP A 548 34.43 -6.89 -22.15
CA ASP A 548 33.22 -7.02 -21.33
C ASP A 548 31.95 -6.85 -22.17
N ILE A 549 31.96 -5.92 -23.13
CA ILE A 549 30.86 -5.74 -24.09
C ILE A 549 30.61 -7.05 -24.84
N ARG A 550 31.67 -7.69 -25.35
CA ARG A 550 31.55 -8.99 -26.05
C ARG A 550 31.08 -10.11 -25.14
N ALA A 551 31.58 -10.15 -23.90
CA ALA A 551 31.16 -11.14 -22.91
C ALA A 551 29.65 -11.03 -22.63
N ARG A 552 29.15 -9.81 -22.40
CA ARG A 552 27.72 -9.54 -22.19
C ARG A 552 26.87 -9.99 -23.39
N ILE A 553 27.30 -9.66 -24.62
CA ILE A 553 26.60 -10.09 -25.85
C ILE A 553 26.53 -11.61 -25.95
N ASN A 554 27.62 -12.32 -25.64
CA ASN A 554 27.64 -13.78 -25.67
C ASN A 554 26.71 -14.39 -24.63
N VAL A 555 26.78 -13.93 -23.38
CA VAL A 555 25.93 -14.43 -22.28
C VAL A 555 24.45 -14.22 -22.60
N ARG A 556 24.05 -13.01 -23.03
CA ARG A 556 22.66 -12.72 -23.41
C ARG A 556 22.17 -13.63 -24.54
N ARG A 557 22.97 -13.77 -25.61
CA ARG A 557 22.64 -14.65 -26.73
C ARG A 557 22.50 -16.11 -26.29
N GLU A 558 23.42 -16.62 -25.49
CA GLU A 558 23.41 -18.01 -25.01
C GLU A 558 22.15 -18.29 -24.19
N ASN A 559 21.79 -17.40 -23.26
CA ASN A 559 20.56 -17.51 -22.46
C ASN A 559 19.29 -17.51 -23.34
N ILE A 560 19.22 -16.62 -24.34
CA ILE A 560 18.09 -16.59 -25.29
C ILE A 560 18.04 -17.88 -26.12
N GLU A 561 19.18 -18.35 -26.63
CA GLU A 561 19.28 -19.57 -27.44
C GLU A 561 18.84 -20.81 -26.64
N GLU A 562 19.23 -20.90 -25.35
CA GLU A 562 18.81 -21.95 -24.43
C GLU A 562 17.29 -21.95 -24.19
N LYS A 563 16.70 -20.80 -23.84
CA LYS A 563 15.24 -20.70 -23.64
C LYS A 563 14.44 -21.02 -24.90
N LEU A 564 14.88 -20.55 -26.07
CA LEU A 564 14.23 -20.90 -27.34
C LEU A 564 14.28 -22.40 -27.62
N ARG A 565 15.40 -23.06 -27.29
CA ARG A 565 15.54 -24.52 -27.38
C ARG A 565 14.58 -25.24 -26.43
N GLU A 566 14.41 -24.75 -25.21
CA GLU A 566 13.43 -25.30 -24.24
C GLU A 566 11.99 -25.21 -24.78
N HIS A 567 11.56 -24.07 -25.31
CA HIS A 567 10.22 -23.96 -25.89
C HIS A 567 10.02 -24.87 -27.12
N ILE A 568 11.05 -25.03 -27.97
CA ILE A 568 11.02 -26.01 -29.07
C ILE A 568 10.90 -27.43 -28.52
N PHE A 569 11.64 -27.77 -27.45
CA PHE A 569 11.56 -29.07 -26.78
C PHE A 569 10.13 -29.35 -26.30
N PHE A 570 9.51 -28.41 -25.57
CA PHE A 570 8.14 -28.57 -25.08
C PHE A 570 7.14 -28.70 -26.21
N MET A 571 7.22 -27.85 -27.23
CA MET A 571 6.35 -27.90 -28.41
C MET A 571 6.43 -29.27 -29.10
N LEU A 572 7.64 -29.77 -29.37
CA LEU A 572 7.83 -31.05 -30.03
C LEU A 572 7.35 -32.22 -29.18
N LYS A 573 7.62 -32.18 -27.86
CA LYS A 573 7.18 -33.22 -26.92
C LYS A 573 5.65 -33.27 -26.81
N MET A 574 4.98 -32.12 -26.76
CA MET A 574 3.52 -32.04 -26.74
C MET A 574 2.90 -32.56 -28.05
N LYS A 575 3.48 -32.21 -29.20
CA LYS A 575 2.88 -32.53 -30.51
C LYS A 575 3.16 -33.96 -30.98
N TYR A 576 4.33 -34.50 -30.67
CA TYR A 576 4.82 -35.76 -31.26
C TYR A 576 5.19 -36.83 -30.22
N GLY A 577 5.19 -36.49 -28.92
CA GLY A 577 5.47 -37.43 -27.83
C GLY A 577 6.79 -38.20 -28.05
N LYS A 578 6.71 -39.54 -28.06
CA LYS A 578 7.88 -40.41 -28.24
C LYS A 578 8.58 -40.24 -29.60
N LYS A 579 7.89 -39.74 -30.62
CA LYS A 579 8.44 -39.52 -31.97
C LYS A 579 9.07 -38.14 -32.17
N ALA A 580 9.07 -37.28 -31.14
CA ALA A 580 9.55 -35.90 -31.22
C ALA A 580 10.99 -35.78 -31.76
N LYS A 581 11.89 -36.69 -31.37
CA LYS A 581 13.29 -36.68 -31.84
C LYS A 581 13.40 -37.02 -33.33
N GLU A 582 12.62 -37.99 -33.82
CA GLU A 582 12.60 -38.36 -35.25
C GLU A 582 12.06 -37.20 -36.10
N GLU A 583 11.00 -36.55 -35.62
CA GLU A 583 10.40 -35.40 -36.31
C GLU A 583 11.32 -34.18 -36.31
N LEU A 584 12.04 -33.91 -35.21
CA LEU A 584 13.06 -32.86 -35.18
C LEU A 584 14.12 -33.09 -36.26
N ILE A 585 14.66 -34.30 -36.37
CA ILE A 585 15.70 -34.64 -37.35
C ILE A 585 15.18 -34.42 -38.77
N LYS A 586 13.91 -34.79 -39.06
CA LYS A 586 13.28 -34.54 -40.36
C LYS A 586 13.13 -33.05 -40.65
N LEU A 587 12.75 -32.24 -39.65
CA LEU A 587 12.55 -30.79 -39.81
C LEU A 587 13.85 -30.05 -40.18
N VAL A 588 14.99 -30.56 -39.74
CA VAL A 588 16.31 -29.94 -39.99
C VAL A 588 17.14 -30.65 -41.06
N GLU A 589 16.62 -31.73 -41.65
CA GLU A 589 17.30 -32.44 -42.71
C GLU A 589 17.48 -31.50 -43.92
N LYS A 590 18.73 -31.36 -44.39
CA LYS A 590 19.13 -30.46 -45.50
C LYS A 590 18.97 -28.96 -45.23
N THR A 591 18.79 -28.53 -43.98
CA THR A 591 18.75 -27.09 -43.64
C THR A 591 20.11 -26.52 -43.20
N THR A 592 21.15 -27.35 -43.15
CA THR A 592 22.54 -26.94 -42.84
C THR A 592 23.54 -27.49 -43.84
N THR A 593 24.70 -26.83 -43.93
CA THR A 593 25.88 -27.31 -44.66
C THR A 593 26.76 -28.25 -43.82
N ASP A 594 26.53 -28.38 -42.51
CA ASP A 594 27.23 -29.34 -41.66
C ASP A 594 26.75 -30.78 -41.95
N LYS A 595 27.61 -31.53 -42.64
CA LYS A 595 27.35 -32.92 -43.03
C LYS A 595 27.29 -33.88 -41.82
N ASN A 596 27.81 -33.47 -40.66
CA ASN A 596 27.89 -34.31 -39.46
C ASN A 596 26.75 -34.07 -38.47
N GLN A 597 26.00 -32.96 -38.57
CA GLN A 597 24.92 -32.63 -37.63
C GLN A 597 23.90 -33.77 -37.51
N ARG A 598 23.46 -34.33 -38.64
CA ARG A 598 22.49 -35.44 -38.66
C ARG A 598 22.98 -36.64 -37.86
N ILE A 599 24.27 -37.00 -38.00
CA ILE A 599 24.87 -38.12 -37.28
C ILE A 599 24.88 -37.84 -35.77
N LYS A 600 25.26 -36.62 -35.36
CA LYS A 600 25.24 -36.21 -33.95
C LYS A 600 23.84 -36.27 -33.34
N MET A 601 22.83 -35.73 -34.04
CA MET A 601 21.45 -35.74 -33.57
C MET A 601 20.86 -37.16 -33.47
N VAL A 602 21.17 -38.04 -34.43
CA VAL A 602 20.75 -39.45 -34.36
C VAL A 602 21.37 -40.14 -33.14
N ASN A 603 22.66 -39.92 -32.91
CA ASN A 603 23.42 -40.52 -31.80
C ASN A 603 23.14 -39.87 -30.43
N ALA A 604 22.47 -38.72 -30.38
CA ALA A 604 22.14 -38.05 -29.12
C ALA A 604 21.24 -38.94 -28.23
N PRO A 605 21.50 -39.06 -26.91
CA PRO A 605 20.75 -39.98 -26.05
C PRO A 605 19.30 -39.55 -25.79
N SER A 606 18.97 -38.27 -25.97
CA SER A 606 17.65 -37.70 -25.69
C SER A 606 17.25 -36.65 -26.74
N LEU A 607 15.97 -36.24 -26.74
CA LEU A 607 15.50 -35.12 -27.56
C LEU A 607 16.23 -33.81 -27.19
N GLU A 608 16.44 -33.57 -25.90
CA GLU A 608 17.15 -32.41 -25.36
C GLU A 608 18.57 -32.31 -25.94
N LYS A 609 19.33 -33.41 -25.88
CA LYS A 609 20.66 -33.48 -26.51
C LYS A 609 20.65 -33.35 -28.03
N ALA A 610 19.58 -33.76 -28.70
CA ALA A 610 19.44 -33.52 -30.14
C ALA A 610 19.15 -32.04 -30.45
N ILE A 611 18.44 -31.33 -29.58
CA ILE A 611 18.11 -29.91 -29.73
C ILE A 611 19.34 -29.01 -29.50
N GLU A 612 20.27 -29.41 -28.62
CA GLU A 612 21.56 -28.72 -28.42
C GLU A 612 22.37 -28.60 -29.72
N GLU A 613 22.23 -29.53 -30.66
CA GLU A 613 22.93 -29.51 -31.95
C GLU A 613 22.33 -28.52 -32.96
N LEU A 614 21.19 -27.87 -32.67
CA LEU A 614 20.56 -26.92 -33.58
C LEU A 614 21.38 -25.64 -33.73
N TYR A 615 21.52 -25.18 -34.98
CA TYR A 615 22.00 -23.83 -35.27
C TYR A 615 20.90 -22.80 -35.02
N LEU A 616 21.30 -21.57 -34.66
CA LEU A 616 20.35 -20.49 -34.40
C LEU A 616 19.45 -20.17 -35.63
N SER A 617 19.97 -20.30 -36.84
CA SER A 617 19.17 -20.19 -38.07
C SER A 617 18.09 -21.28 -38.18
N GLN A 618 18.36 -22.50 -37.72
CA GLN A 618 17.38 -23.58 -37.69
C GLN A 618 16.33 -23.37 -36.59
N ILE A 619 16.72 -22.80 -35.44
CA ILE A 619 15.78 -22.39 -34.39
C ILE A 619 14.75 -21.40 -34.96
N LYS A 620 15.24 -20.37 -35.70
CA LYS A 620 14.38 -19.41 -36.42
C LYS A 620 13.40 -20.13 -37.36
N ASP A 621 13.91 -21.00 -38.22
CA ASP A 621 13.09 -21.70 -39.22
C ASP A 621 12.04 -22.64 -38.60
N ILE A 622 12.38 -23.31 -37.50
CA ILE A 622 11.47 -24.21 -36.77
C ILE A 622 10.30 -23.41 -36.19
N ILE A 623 10.58 -22.29 -35.52
CA ILE A 623 9.56 -21.42 -34.92
C ILE A 623 8.70 -20.78 -36.01
N ASP A 624 9.31 -20.26 -37.09
CA ASP A 624 8.61 -19.66 -38.22
C ASP A 624 7.59 -20.63 -38.86
N LYS A 625 8.01 -21.87 -39.13
CA LYS A 625 7.16 -22.93 -39.69
C LYS A 625 6.06 -23.39 -38.73
N ASN A 626 6.26 -23.24 -37.42
CA ASN A 626 5.30 -23.64 -36.39
C ASN A 626 4.72 -22.43 -35.64
N TRP A 627 4.64 -21.26 -36.29
CA TRP A 627 4.29 -19.99 -35.64
C TRP A 627 3.04 -20.04 -34.74
N LYS A 628 2.00 -20.76 -35.16
CA LYS A 628 0.76 -20.94 -34.37
C LYS A 628 1.00 -21.46 -32.95
N ASN A 629 2.08 -22.21 -32.71
CA ASN A 629 2.44 -22.72 -31.39
C ASN A 629 3.19 -21.70 -30.52
N PHE A 630 3.68 -20.61 -31.13
CA PHE A 630 4.51 -19.61 -30.49
C PHE A 630 3.88 -18.21 -30.52
N GLU A 631 2.72 -18.01 -31.17
CA GLU A 631 2.06 -16.70 -31.29
C GLU A 631 1.62 -16.11 -29.93
N ALA A 632 1.42 -16.97 -28.93
CA ALA A 632 1.16 -16.55 -27.55
C ALA A 632 2.43 -16.02 -26.83
N ILE A 633 3.61 -16.45 -27.28
CA ILE A 633 4.91 -16.01 -26.74
C ILE A 633 5.39 -14.78 -27.52
N PHE A 634 5.26 -14.80 -28.85
CA PHE A 634 5.70 -13.75 -29.75
C PHE A 634 4.51 -13.19 -30.53
N SER A 635 4.18 -11.93 -30.29
CA SER A 635 2.98 -11.28 -30.86
C SER A 635 3.11 -10.88 -32.34
N ASP A 636 4.33 -10.67 -32.84
CA ASP A 636 4.59 -10.15 -34.19
C ASP A 636 5.65 -10.99 -34.92
N LYS A 637 5.20 -11.71 -35.94
CA LYS A 637 6.02 -12.63 -36.73
C LYS A 637 7.12 -11.94 -37.52
N ALA A 638 6.82 -10.80 -38.14
CA ALA A 638 7.79 -10.07 -38.95
C ALA A 638 8.90 -9.51 -38.06
N ARG A 639 8.51 -8.99 -36.89
CA ARG A 639 9.43 -8.52 -35.86
C ARG A 639 10.31 -9.64 -35.31
N PHE A 640 9.73 -10.79 -34.98
CA PHE A 640 10.48 -11.98 -34.55
C PHE A 640 11.56 -12.38 -35.57
N ILE A 641 11.20 -12.49 -36.86
CA ILE A 641 12.13 -12.88 -37.93
C ILE A 641 13.29 -11.88 -38.03
N SER A 642 12.99 -10.58 -38.02
CA SER A 642 13.99 -9.51 -38.07
C SER A 642 14.96 -9.56 -36.88
N TYR A 643 14.45 -9.72 -35.67
CA TYR A 643 15.28 -9.79 -34.47
C TYR A 643 16.07 -11.09 -34.37
N MET A 644 15.57 -12.23 -34.88
CA MET A 644 16.36 -13.46 -35.00
C MET A 644 17.57 -13.29 -35.94
N ASP A 645 17.43 -12.50 -37.02
CA ASP A 645 18.55 -12.20 -37.91
C ASP A 645 19.61 -11.33 -37.20
N ILE A 646 19.18 -10.37 -36.38
CA ILE A 646 20.08 -9.56 -35.55
C ILE A 646 20.77 -10.43 -34.49
N LEU A 647 20.03 -11.30 -33.81
CA LEU A 647 20.55 -12.27 -32.83
C LEU A 647 21.64 -13.14 -33.47
N ASN A 648 21.44 -13.63 -34.69
CA ASN A 648 22.43 -14.43 -35.41
C ASN A 648 23.67 -13.61 -35.82
N ARG A 649 23.50 -12.34 -36.22
CA ARG A 649 24.64 -11.45 -36.51
C ARG A 649 25.51 -11.20 -35.27
N SER A 650 24.93 -11.19 -34.07
CA SER A 650 25.68 -10.98 -32.82
C SER A 650 26.75 -12.05 -32.55
N ARG A 651 26.68 -13.24 -33.19
CA ARG A 651 27.76 -14.24 -33.14
C ARG A 651 29.11 -13.71 -33.62
N ASN A 652 29.10 -12.85 -34.63
CA ASN A 652 30.31 -12.27 -35.20
C ASN A 652 30.98 -11.26 -34.25
N ALA A 653 30.19 -10.58 -33.41
CA ALA A 653 30.69 -9.70 -32.36
C ALA A 653 31.36 -10.51 -31.22
N GLY A 654 30.81 -11.68 -30.90
CA GLY A 654 31.31 -12.56 -29.84
C GLY A 654 32.63 -13.30 -30.13
N ALA A 655 33.01 -13.45 -31.41
CA ALA A 655 34.11 -14.31 -31.85
C ALA A 655 35.53 -13.71 -31.71
N HIS A 656 35.76 -12.79 -30.76
CA HIS A 656 37.04 -12.10 -30.47
C HIS A 656 37.71 -11.27 -31.59
N VAL A 657 37.22 -11.29 -32.83
CA VAL A 657 37.93 -10.68 -33.99
C VAL A 657 37.55 -9.23 -34.30
N ARG A 658 36.35 -8.74 -33.92
CA ARG A 658 35.84 -7.41 -34.34
C ARG A 658 35.42 -6.54 -33.15
N SER A 659 35.75 -5.26 -33.16
CA SER A 659 35.21 -4.28 -32.18
C SER A 659 33.72 -4.08 -32.42
N VAL A 660 32.93 -4.04 -31.35
CA VAL A 660 31.50 -3.76 -31.39
C VAL A 660 31.33 -2.24 -31.40
N SER A 661 30.64 -1.71 -32.41
CA SER A 661 30.31 -0.29 -32.49
C SER A 661 29.12 0.05 -31.58
N GLN A 662 28.93 1.33 -31.24
CA GLN A 662 27.75 1.76 -30.47
C GLN A 662 26.44 1.46 -31.21
N GLU A 663 26.43 1.60 -32.54
CA GLU A 663 25.26 1.26 -33.37
C GLU A 663 24.94 -0.24 -33.31
N ASP A 664 25.96 -1.10 -33.37
CA ASP A 664 25.80 -2.55 -33.22
C ASP A 664 25.25 -2.90 -31.83
N GLU A 665 25.79 -2.26 -30.78
CA GLU A 665 25.36 -2.50 -29.40
C GLU A 665 23.89 -2.13 -29.19
N VAL A 666 23.47 -0.95 -29.67
CA VAL A 666 22.05 -0.52 -29.61
C VAL A 666 21.18 -1.52 -30.38
N MET A 667 21.58 -1.91 -31.59
CA MET A 667 20.84 -2.87 -32.41
C MET A 667 20.70 -4.23 -31.70
N TYR A 668 21.78 -4.75 -31.10
CA TYR A 668 21.76 -6.01 -30.38
C TYR A 668 20.91 -5.92 -29.10
N ASN A 669 21.04 -4.85 -28.32
CA ASN A 669 20.27 -4.66 -27.10
C ASN A 669 18.76 -4.66 -27.37
N VAL A 670 18.29 -3.95 -28.40
CA VAL A 670 16.87 -3.92 -28.79
C VAL A 670 16.37 -5.33 -29.15
N ALA A 671 17.17 -6.11 -29.89
CA ALA A 671 16.79 -7.48 -30.23
C ALA A 671 16.81 -8.42 -29.00
N PHE A 672 17.79 -8.28 -28.11
CA PHE A 672 17.88 -9.09 -26.90
C PHE A 672 16.72 -8.80 -25.94
N GLU A 673 16.40 -7.53 -25.68
CA GLU A 673 15.25 -7.14 -24.84
C GLU A 673 13.93 -7.69 -25.35
N TYR A 674 13.71 -7.70 -26.67
CA TYR A 674 12.53 -8.33 -27.26
C TYR A 674 12.39 -9.81 -26.88
N PHE A 675 13.47 -10.59 -27.00
CA PHE A 675 13.44 -12.01 -26.65
C PHE A 675 13.38 -12.23 -25.14
N GLU A 676 14.18 -11.50 -24.36
CA GLU A 676 14.23 -11.63 -22.91
C GLU A 676 12.86 -11.33 -22.29
N ASN A 677 12.17 -10.28 -22.72
CA ASN A 677 10.82 -9.96 -22.24
C ASN A 677 9.80 -11.03 -22.64
N ALA A 678 9.80 -11.46 -23.92
CA ALA A 678 8.86 -12.49 -24.39
C ALA A 678 9.06 -13.86 -23.71
N LEU A 679 10.30 -14.16 -23.27
CA LEU A 679 10.70 -15.42 -22.64
C LEU A 679 10.78 -15.34 -21.11
N MET A 680 10.39 -14.23 -20.47
CA MET A 680 10.25 -14.09 -19.02
C MET A 680 8.80 -14.24 -18.53
N GLU A 681 7.82 -13.99 -19.38
CA GLU A 681 6.39 -13.96 -19.01
C GLU A 681 5.64 -15.31 -19.09
N ASN A 682 6.33 -16.43 -19.39
CA ASN A 682 5.70 -17.76 -19.57
C ASN A 682 6.38 -18.89 -18.80
#